data_AF-A0A914CST2-F1
#
_entry.id   AF-A0A914CST2-F1
#
_cell.length_a   1.000
_cell.length_b   1.000
_cell.length_c   1.000
_cell.angle_alpha   90.00
_cell.angle_beta   90.00
_cell.angle_gamma   90.00
#
_symmetry.space_group_name_H-M   'P 1'
#
loop_
_entity.id
_entity.type
_entity.pdbx_description
1 polymer ?
#
loop_
_entity_poly.entity_id
_entity_poly.type
_entity_poly.pdbx_seq_one_letter_code
_entity_poly.pdbx_strand_id
1 'polypeptide(L)'
;MSALGTSTKELLSPALWLRYLSTLICFPSVDFKDDCQPSPSHNATFGWDSRSNLSALFLHAENTSYYTSREINSLAQGMACAQNVAIITKIIDLFVYRSASSYSFNLLPAITNFNYNLAASDVMADYLINASNSNETWHLIFNGNVCYSLGYACTLNYYLQGMTGLWYTDIRLEQFKTINSTIYTNLKALDIDDISIRDALYYFNSYYNNILLPANYRGQITYADMTRWLYDNYVPIGATPWLVQLNHTFTPVQYNLTVRPYFPSSYNYGIGKNFTFDANVTIGAVKFGATQTISFNSHRHMINHLRVFKTNDSNEVPWNSIIRDYDNAIVTINLAQPIQAGTSILIVVNYTGLIDNNPGEGTYMNWDYLDFNKQKSWIFATDFEGGPSTRSLAPCYDEPHYKASWYVTVQYPTDMVALSNALEERTRNLGNGLSETTFKPTPKMASYLLAISVGDFAALRGRTNNNMLVRVWTWTGMQNNGELSLRAAIDTINYLSSTLNKSLPLEKLDVLALPQYSGRSNGAMENWGLIISGYLSCLWNPDYSTTAQLTDTYWTISHETTHQWFGDLVTLDWWNYIFLNEGFATYWPTVVMSVTYPDQADWAHYSRFNDAERSLRSDANLQSTRPIVVPASQLAGYCVFCYQSYEKASSLIHMIEQTIHRKNFDLALHNYLNVYEYSTAVDTDLFEKFTETAMNDYPNVYDWNGYPLNVTNYVRPFFYLQTFPLIKVVSSPDGLSYTYQQAPYIQNGLPNNTVFLWNIPLWTEPVQDYLPWLISQKSLNNDFLSGWNIVNPRRKVYARVWYDDPTWAPIQNQIQSNLTAFDPITRASFIADTHALVNQQLVPWSRLLNLIKYAANVPELPTWGIVNSIFDDLLIKFKFQTADYSKLKTFILQLLNANSQLQLLFNHTGNWASDLTSVFITELSCYLGQSNCLSQASTSFNQFISSCQNSAYGTGRCNQVTPDHRPFQLCYGLRQNPNAASAVFNLVQWYINNAPLVDYWRNDAVALLGSLSCLNDDNQVAQYLNLTLYDQLPQEFFQYVAETDSSGNRLFNFFNNNLQKIVDSRHFNIIVSNLALGWSTSTQNTMLQNFSWQGVRITNEQANAWANTVNGVVSNINCVPSLRILVKIVDNFPKRLKACIDARGGHFE
;
A
#
# COMPACT_ATOMS: atom_id res chain seq x y z
N MET A 1 8.85 32.52 49.20
CA MET A 1 9.57 31.92 50.35
C MET A 1 9.16 32.45 51.71
N SER A 2 8.41 33.56 51.84
CA SER A 2 7.81 33.96 53.14
C SER A 2 6.47 33.28 53.46
N ALA A 3 5.85 32.58 52.51
CA ALA A 3 4.57 31.87 52.72
C ALA A 3 4.71 30.37 53.08
N LEU A 4 5.94 29.84 53.12
CA LEU A 4 6.21 28.45 53.46
C LEU A 4 7.26 28.43 54.57
N GLY A 5 6.79 28.52 55.80
CA GLY A 5 7.62 28.39 56.99
C GLY A 5 8.13 26.96 57.16
N THR A 6 9.17 26.57 56.43
CA THR A 6 9.97 25.38 56.70
C THR A 6 11.38 25.54 56.14
N SER A 7 12.36 25.22 56.96
CA SER A 7 13.79 25.17 56.63
C SER A 7 14.10 23.99 55.72
N THR A 8 14.09 24.20 54.41
CA THR A 8 14.69 23.27 53.44
C THR A 8 15.81 24.00 52.71
N LYS A 9 17.03 23.88 53.27
CA LYS A 9 18.24 24.43 52.67
C LYS A 9 18.87 23.51 51.60
N GLU A 10 18.27 22.36 51.33
CA GLU A 10 18.75 21.42 50.32
C GLU A 10 17.53 20.83 49.60
N LEU A 11 17.41 21.18 48.32
CA LEU A 11 16.63 20.55 47.24
C LEU A 11 16.02 21.66 46.38
N LEU A 12 16.82 22.17 45.45
CA LEU A 12 16.45 22.61 44.09
C LEU A 12 17.73 23.15 43.44
N SER A 13 18.13 22.58 42.31
CA SER A 13 19.33 23.03 41.58
C SER A 13 19.13 24.46 41.04
N PRO A 14 20.19 25.27 40.88
CA PRO A 14 20.12 26.60 40.25
C PRO A 14 19.38 26.58 38.89
N ALA A 15 19.47 25.46 38.16
CA ALA A 15 18.79 25.21 36.91
C ALA A 15 17.25 25.19 37.01
N LEU A 16 16.68 24.64 38.10
CA LEU A 16 15.24 24.66 38.32
C LEU A 16 14.72 26.05 38.71
N TRP A 17 15.55 26.81 39.43
CA TRP A 17 15.26 28.21 39.80
C TRP A 17 15.21 29.13 38.57
N LEU A 18 16.13 28.94 37.62
CA LEU A 18 16.17 29.66 36.34
C LEU A 18 14.98 29.33 35.44
N ARG A 19 14.54 28.07 35.38
CA ARG A 19 13.30 27.66 34.68
C ARG A 19 12.05 28.30 35.30
N TYR A 20 11.99 28.42 36.63
CA TYR A 20 10.84 29.02 37.30
C TYR A 20 10.75 30.53 37.02
N LEU A 21 11.89 31.22 36.97
CA LEU A 21 11.98 32.64 36.60
C LEU A 21 11.60 32.91 35.13
N SER A 22 12.06 32.10 34.17
CA SER A 22 11.71 32.28 32.75
C SER A 22 10.21 32.07 32.50
N THR A 23 9.58 31.14 33.22
CA THR A 23 8.14 30.85 33.11
C THR A 23 7.28 31.97 33.71
N LEU A 24 7.75 32.63 34.78
CA LEU A 24 7.06 33.77 35.42
C LEU A 24 7.19 35.10 34.64
N ILE A 25 8.22 35.27 33.81
CA ILE A 25 8.48 36.51 33.09
C ILE A 25 7.67 36.62 31.79
N CYS A 26 7.29 35.49 31.16
CA CYS A 26 6.57 35.49 29.87
C CYS A 26 5.04 35.51 29.99
N PHE A 27 4.45 35.54 31.19
CA PHE A 27 3.01 35.67 31.40
C PHE A 27 2.65 36.80 32.40
N PRO A 28 2.39 38.02 31.93
CA PRO A 28 1.46 38.92 32.58
C PRO A 28 0.08 38.86 31.90
N SER A 29 -0.94 38.64 32.73
CA SER A 29 -2.39 38.80 32.50
C SER A 29 -3.09 37.91 31.46
N VAL A 30 -3.59 36.77 31.97
CA VAL A 30 -4.97 36.35 31.71
C VAL A 30 -5.88 37.35 32.45
N ASP A 31 -6.80 37.97 31.72
CA ASP A 31 -7.78 38.91 32.25
C ASP A 31 -8.86 38.13 33.01
N PHE A 32 -8.72 38.00 34.33
CA PHE A 32 -9.81 37.58 35.22
C PHE A 32 -10.50 38.84 35.75
N LYS A 33 -11.62 39.22 35.11
CA LYS A 33 -12.64 40.05 35.75
C LYS A 33 -13.48 39.18 36.68
N ASP A 34 -13.26 39.34 37.98
CA ASP A 34 -14.27 39.72 38.97
C ASP A 34 -13.87 39.25 40.39
N ASP A 35 -14.09 40.17 41.34
CA ASP A 35 -14.02 40.05 42.80
C ASP A 35 -12.64 39.86 43.47
N CYS A 36 -11.97 40.99 43.75
CA CYS A 36 -11.56 41.36 45.11
C CYS A 36 -11.01 42.80 45.16
N GLN A 37 -11.68 43.65 45.94
CA GLN A 37 -11.29 45.04 46.23
C GLN A 37 -9.97 45.13 47.01
N PRO A 38 -9.15 46.19 46.83
CA PRO A 38 -7.88 46.34 47.53
C PRO A 38 -8.06 46.98 48.93
N SER A 39 -7.45 46.36 49.95
CA SER A 39 -7.15 47.00 51.24
C SER A 39 -5.77 47.69 51.18
N PRO A 40 -5.62 48.94 51.66
CA PRO A 40 -4.37 49.68 51.58
C PRO A 40 -3.54 49.52 52.87
N SER A 41 -2.57 48.61 52.89
CA SER A 41 -1.36 48.79 53.71
C SER A 41 -0.35 47.68 53.43
N HIS A 42 0.75 48.00 52.77
CA HIS A 42 2.14 47.63 53.16
C HIS A 42 3.09 48.04 52.03
N ASN A 43 3.72 49.20 52.20
CA ASN A 43 4.94 49.54 51.49
C ASN A 43 6.06 48.64 52.00
N ALA A 44 6.44 47.65 51.18
CA ALA A 44 7.74 47.01 51.26
C ALA A 44 8.34 46.98 49.85
N THR A 45 9.08 48.04 49.52
CA THR A 45 9.97 48.09 48.36
C THR A 45 11.07 47.03 48.49
N PHE A 46 10.97 45.94 47.73
CA PHE A 46 12.13 45.11 47.40
C PHE A 46 12.76 45.68 46.12
N GLY A 47 13.89 46.37 46.27
CA GLY A 47 14.69 46.85 45.14
C GLY A 47 15.48 45.71 44.51
N TRP A 48 14.97 45.15 43.41
CA TRP A 48 15.71 44.32 42.46
C TRP A 48 15.34 44.77 41.04
N ASP A 49 16.19 45.58 40.40
CA ASP A 49 16.07 45.87 38.97
C ASP A 49 16.52 44.61 38.19
N SER A 50 15.55 43.75 37.89
CA SER A 50 15.78 42.37 37.46
C SER A 50 16.13 42.20 35.98
N ARG A 51 15.99 43.25 35.14
CA ARG A 51 16.13 43.12 33.67
C ARG A 51 17.50 43.59 33.14
N SER A 52 18.13 44.55 33.79
CA SER A 52 19.51 44.99 33.50
C SER A 52 20.56 43.95 33.93
N ASN A 53 20.24 43.13 34.95
CA ASN A 53 21.10 42.05 35.43
C ASN A 53 21.04 40.76 34.61
N LEU A 54 19.98 40.51 33.82
CA LEU A 54 19.85 39.30 33.00
C LEU A 54 20.84 39.27 31.82
N SER A 55 21.11 40.41 31.19
CA SER A 55 22.12 40.52 30.14
C SER A 55 23.55 40.35 30.70
N ALA A 56 23.82 40.85 31.90
CA ALA A 56 25.08 40.64 32.60
C ALA A 56 25.24 39.17 33.06
N LEU A 57 24.16 38.54 33.55
CA LEU A 57 24.14 37.11 33.91
C LEU A 57 24.37 36.21 32.69
N PHE A 58 23.77 36.57 31.55
CA PHE A 58 23.92 35.86 30.28
C PHE A 58 25.36 35.95 29.75
N LEU A 59 25.94 37.16 29.74
CA LEU A 59 27.34 37.37 29.37
C LEU A 59 28.32 36.67 30.33
N HIS A 60 27.97 36.53 31.61
CA HIS A 60 28.75 35.77 32.58
C HIS A 60 28.61 34.24 32.37
N ALA A 61 27.41 33.76 32.05
CA ALA A 61 27.13 32.35 31.78
C ALA A 61 27.77 31.86 30.48
N GLU A 62 27.90 32.71 29.46
CA GLU A 62 28.57 32.37 28.19
C GLU A 62 30.11 32.30 28.35
N ASN A 63 30.69 33.18 29.17
CA ASN A 63 32.14 33.22 29.40
C ASN A 63 32.64 32.19 30.43
N THR A 64 31.75 31.37 30.98
CA THR A 64 32.10 30.37 32.00
C THR A 64 31.58 28.99 31.58
N SER A 65 32.43 27.97 31.64
CA SER A 65 32.09 26.57 31.25
C SER A 65 31.16 25.84 32.23
N TYR A 66 30.49 26.58 33.13
CA TYR A 66 29.64 26.05 34.20
C TYR A 66 28.17 25.84 33.79
N TYR A 67 27.71 26.41 32.67
CA TYR A 67 26.31 26.33 32.23
C TYR A 67 26.16 25.44 31.00
N THR A 68 25.13 24.60 31.00
CA THR A 68 24.77 23.73 29.87
C THR A 68 24.12 24.52 28.73
N SER A 69 24.18 24.01 27.51
CA SER A 69 23.50 24.59 26.33
C SER A 69 21.99 24.77 26.54
N ARG A 70 21.34 23.90 27.34
CA ARG A 70 19.92 24.04 27.73
C ARG A 70 19.67 25.22 28.68
N GLU A 71 20.59 25.54 29.58
CA GLU A 71 20.47 26.67 30.51
C GLU A 71 20.69 28.00 29.79
N ILE A 72 21.66 28.04 28.87
CA ILE A 72 21.90 29.20 28.00
C ILE A 72 20.68 29.49 27.11
N ASN A 73 20.08 28.44 26.52
CA ASN A 73 18.83 28.60 25.76
C ASN A 73 17.65 29.08 26.62
N SER A 74 17.55 28.63 27.87
CA SER A 74 16.48 29.06 28.78
C SER A 74 16.62 30.53 29.19
N LEU A 75 17.85 31.01 29.39
CA LEU A 75 18.15 32.42 29.61
C LEU A 75 17.82 33.26 28.37
N ALA A 76 18.17 32.77 27.18
CA ALA A 76 17.87 33.45 25.93
C ALA A 76 16.35 33.53 25.64
N GLN A 77 15.59 32.48 25.96
CA GLN A 77 14.12 32.53 25.93
C GLN A 77 13.54 33.56 26.91
N GLY A 78 14.10 33.68 28.12
CA GLY A 78 13.69 34.72 29.08
C GLY A 78 13.99 36.15 28.58
N MET A 79 15.12 36.36 27.91
CA MET A 79 15.45 37.63 27.26
C MET A 79 14.53 37.93 26.07
N ALA A 80 14.05 36.90 25.37
CA ALA A 80 13.13 37.04 24.25
C ALA A 80 11.74 37.59 24.63
N CYS A 81 11.39 37.59 25.91
CA CYS A 81 10.16 38.18 26.45
C CYS A 81 10.31 39.66 26.87
N ALA A 82 11.45 40.31 26.59
CA ALA A 82 11.65 41.73 26.87
C ALA A 82 10.71 42.62 26.03
N GLN A 83 10.04 43.60 26.66
CA GLN A 83 9.18 44.56 25.96
C GLN A 83 9.79 45.97 25.80
N ASN A 84 10.95 46.23 26.41
CA ASN A 84 11.64 47.51 26.29
C ASN A 84 12.51 47.53 25.03
N VAL A 85 12.16 48.40 24.08
CA VAL A 85 12.84 48.54 22.78
C VAL A 85 14.35 48.71 22.93
N ALA A 86 14.85 49.57 23.83
CA ALA A 86 16.28 49.80 24.00
C ALA A 86 17.05 48.57 24.53
N ILE A 87 16.38 47.71 25.31
CA ILE A 87 16.95 46.45 25.80
C ILE A 87 16.97 45.42 24.66
N ILE A 88 15.86 45.30 23.92
CA ILE A 88 15.73 44.42 22.75
C ILE A 88 16.80 44.77 21.70
N THR A 89 16.97 46.06 21.37
CA THR A 89 18.00 46.52 20.41
C THR A 89 19.40 46.12 20.87
N LYS A 90 19.75 46.34 22.14
CA LYS A 90 21.06 45.92 22.67
C LYS A 90 21.28 44.42 22.62
N ILE A 91 20.23 43.63 22.87
CA ILE A 91 20.31 42.17 22.81
C ILE A 91 20.54 41.72 21.36
N ILE A 92 19.79 42.28 20.41
CA ILE A 92 19.95 42.03 18.98
C ILE A 92 21.35 42.41 18.49
N ASP A 93 21.87 43.58 18.88
CA ASP A 93 23.24 44.02 18.57
C ASP A 93 24.30 43.02 19.08
N LEU A 94 24.12 42.54 20.31
CA LEU A 94 25.01 41.53 20.89
C LEU A 94 24.96 40.21 20.11
N PHE A 95 23.77 39.75 19.71
CA PHE A 95 23.61 38.55 18.88
C PHE A 95 24.27 38.69 17.51
N VAL A 96 24.08 39.83 16.84
CA VAL A 96 24.65 40.10 15.52
C VAL A 96 26.18 40.20 15.59
N TYR A 97 26.72 40.97 16.53
CA TYR A 97 28.16 41.14 16.70
C TYR A 97 28.90 39.85 17.09
N ARG A 98 28.30 39.01 17.95
CA ARG A 98 28.89 37.73 18.40
C ARG A 98 28.78 36.60 17.38
N SER A 99 27.73 36.58 16.56
CA SER A 99 27.58 35.61 15.46
C SER A 99 28.72 35.72 14.43
N ALA A 100 29.33 36.89 14.30
CA ALA A 100 30.47 37.13 13.42
C ALA A 100 31.83 36.71 14.02
N SER A 101 31.95 36.52 15.35
CA SER A 101 33.24 36.30 16.04
C SER A 101 33.61 34.82 16.27
N SER A 102 33.06 33.88 15.52
CA SER A 102 33.45 32.44 15.47
C SER A 102 33.36 31.58 16.75
N TYR A 103 32.87 32.11 17.88
CA TYR A 103 32.94 31.41 19.18
C TYR A 103 31.61 31.04 19.87
N SER A 104 30.43 31.25 19.27
CA SER A 104 29.17 30.89 19.96
C SER A 104 28.04 30.41 19.03
N PHE A 105 28.12 29.14 18.63
CA PHE A 105 27.09 28.41 17.86
C PHE A 105 25.73 28.24 18.57
N ASN A 106 25.68 28.34 19.91
CA ASN A 106 24.45 28.14 20.69
C ASN A 106 23.50 29.36 20.68
N LEU A 107 23.88 30.47 20.03
CA LEU A 107 23.13 31.74 20.08
C LEU A 107 22.15 31.94 18.90
N LEU A 108 22.44 31.43 17.71
CA LEU A 108 21.60 31.66 16.52
C LEU A 108 20.19 31.03 16.63
N PRO A 109 20.02 29.79 17.13
CA PRO A 109 18.69 29.23 17.35
C PRO A 109 17.90 29.97 18.43
N ALA A 110 18.54 30.81 19.25
CA ALA A 110 17.86 31.55 20.29
C ALA A 110 17.12 32.79 19.75
N ILE A 111 17.60 33.40 18.65
CA ILE A 111 16.98 34.58 18.04
C ILE A 111 15.60 34.27 17.47
N THR A 112 15.34 33.02 17.08
CA THR A 112 14.03 32.58 16.60
C THR A 112 12.99 32.54 17.71
N ASN A 113 13.38 32.58 18.99
CA ASN A 113 12.42 32.72 20.09
C ASN A 113 11.82 34.12 20.16
N PHE A 114 12.45 35.14 19.54
CA PHE A 114 11.84 36.46 19.40
C PHE A 114 10.65 36.47 18.45
N ASN A 115 10.42 35.39 17.69
CA ASN A 115 9.24 35.23 16.86
C ASN A 115 7.96 35.49 17.60
N TYR A 116 7.90 35.15 18.89
CA TYR A 116 6.70 35.25 19.69
C TYR A 116 6.53 36.62 20.38
N ASN A 117 7.39 37.60 20.07
CA ASN A 117 7.38 38.94 20.69
C ASN A 117 7.27 40.05 19.63
N LEU A 118 6.10 40.67 19.56
CA LEU A 118 5.78 41.73 18.60
C LEU A 118 6.77 42.91 18.61
N ALA A 119 7.22 43.36 19.79
CA ALA A 119 8.17 44.46 19.91
C ALA A 119 9.58 44.05 19.46
N ALA A 120 9.95 42.79 19.64
CA ALA A 120 11.21 42.28 19.13
C ALA A 120 11.20 42.13 17.60
N SER A 121 10.08 41.68 17.03
CA SER A 121 9.92 41.63 15.57
C SER A 121 10.00 43.02 14.92
N ASP A 122 9.44 44.06 15.55
CA ASP A 122 9.58 45.46 15.09
C ASP A 122 11.03 45.92 15.09
N VAL A 123 11.73 45.71 16.21
CA VAL A 123 13.13 46.11 16.34
C VAL A 123 14.02 45.34 15.36
N MET A 124 13.75 44.06 15.12
CA MET A 124 14.47 43.26 14.13
C MET A 124 14.23 43.77 12.70
N ALA A 125 12.98 44.12 12.35
CA ALA A 125 12.66 44.70 11.05
C ALA A 125 13.41 46.02 10.83
N ASP A 126 13.33 46.94 11.80
CA ASP A 126 14.03 48.23 11.75
C ASP A 126 15.56 48.06 11.71
N TYR A 127 16.09 47.08 12.45
CA TYR A 127 17.50 46.76 12.46
C TYR A 127 18.00 46.27 11.09
N LEU A 128 17.27 45.37 10.42
CA LEU A 128 17.60 44.89 9.08
C LEU A 128 17.54 46.00 8.03
N ILE A 129 16.52 46.86 8.08
CA ILE A 129 16.39 48.00 7.18
C ILE A 129 17.57 48.95 7.36
N ASN A 130 17.89 49.31 8.60
CA ASN A 130 19.01 50.21 8.91
C ASN A 130 20.37 49.58 8.56
N ALA A 131 20.57 48.30 8.84
CA ALA A 131 21.78 47.57 8.48
C ALA A 131 21.99 47.47 6.97
N SER A 132 20.91 47.36 6.18
CA SER A 132 20.99 47.34 4.70
C SER A 132 21.49 48.65 4.07
N ASN A 133 21.48 49.73 4.85
CA ASN A 133 22.00 51.04 4.45
C ASN A 133 23.44 51.29 4.94
N SER A 134 24.05 50.34 5.68
CA SER A 134 25.40 50.42 6.27
C SER A 134 26.24 49.22 5.80
N ASN A 135 27.24 49.45 4.93
CA ASN A 135 28.07 48.38 4.35
C ASN A 135 28.75 47.47 5.40
N GLU A 136 29.14 48.00 6.56
CA GLU A 136 29.87 47.26 7.59
C GLU A 136 28.95 46.31 8.38
N THR A 137 27.75 46.79 8.74
CA THR A 137 26.72 46.00 9.44
C THR A 137 26.08 44.98 8.50
N TRP A 138 25.90 45.36 7.23
CA TRP A 138 25.39 44.48 6.19
C TRP A 138 26.30 43.28 5.94
N HIS A 139 27.61 43.51 5.86
CA HIS A 139 28.59 42.42 5.75
C HIS A 139 28.58 41.48 6.96
N LEU A 140 28.31 41.94 8.18
CA LEU A 140 28.26 41.05 9.36
C LEU A 140 27.04 40.12 9.38
N ILE A 141 25.90 40.59 8.85
CA ILE A 141 24.66 39.79 8.75
C ILE A 141 24.79 38.72 7.64
N PHE A 142 25.60 38.97 6.62
CA PHE A 142 25.78 38.09 5.45
C PHE A 142 27.04 37.20 5.47
N ASN A 143 28.18 37.74 5.91
CA ASN A 143 29.52 37.14 5.76
C ASN A 143 30.09 36.56 7.08
N GLY A 144 29.23 36.18 8.04
CA GLY A 144 29.68 35.46 9.23
C GLY A 144 30.40 34.17 8.81
N ASN A 145 31.74 34.16 8.93
CA ASN A 145 32.68 33.17 8.36
C ASN A 145 32.52 31.71 8.84
N VAL A 146 31.41 31.32 9.45
CA VAL A 146 31.27 30.05 10.17
C VAL A 146 29.91 29.39 9.91
N CYS A 147 29.61 28.97 8.68
CA CYS A 147 28.41 28.17 8.37
C CYS A 147 28.65 26.96 7.45
N TYR A 148 29.90 26.70 7.03
CA TYR A 148 30.17 25.70 5.98
C TYR A 148 30.26 24.23 6.45
N SER A 149 30.30 23.92 7.75
CA SER A 149 30.66 22.57 8.22
C SER A 149 29.53 21.69 8.78
N LEU A 150 28.30 22.18 8.98
CA LEU A 150 27.25 21.41 9.69
C LEU A 150 25.81 21.52 9.11
N GLY A 151 25.60 22.10 7.92
CA GLY A 151 24.31 22.02 7.23
C GLY A 151 23.17 22.90 7.76
N TYR A 152 23.47 24.02 8.45
CA TYR A 152 22.46 25.00 8.88
C TYR A 152 22.63 26.34 8.14
N ALA A 153 21.51 26.94 7.73
CA ALA A 153 21.44 28.16 6.92
C ALA A 153 21.84 29.45 7.68
N CYS A 154 22.32 30.45 6.94
CA CYS A 154 22.97 31.71 7.35
C CYS A 154 22.28 32.52 8.48
N THR A 155 23.01 33.43 9.14
CA THR A 155 22.50 34.36 10.17
C THR A 155 21.25 35.12 9.72
N LEU A 156 21.19 35.53 8.44
CA LEU A 156 20.00 36.13 7.84
C LEU A 156 18.78 35.20 7.89
N ASN A 157 18.92 33.90 7.68
CA ASN A 157 17.80 32.95 7.72
C ASN A 157 17.18 32.89 9.12
N TYR A 158 17.99 32.83 10.18
CA TYR A 158 17.47 32.85 11.55
C TYR A 158 16.85 34.20 11.93
N TYR A 159 17.36 35.29 11.35
CA TYR A 159 16.83 36.63 11.55
C TYR A 159 15.50 36.83 10.81
N LEU A 160 15.40 36.38 9.55
CA LEU A 160 14.16 36.33 8.78
C LEU A 160 13.17 35.38 9.43
N GLN A 161 13.62 34.22 9.91
CA GLN A 161 12.79 33.26 10.60
C GLN A 161 12.29 33.83 11.93
N GLY A 162 13.13 34.52 12.71
CA GLY A 162 12.83 35.21 13.98
C GLY A 162 11.98 36.47 13.82
N MET A 163 11.99 37.05 12.62
CA MET A 163 11.11 38.12 12.24
C MET A 163 9.72 37.58 11.87
N THR A 164 9.64 36.50 11.07
CA THR A 164 8.44 36.08 10.32
C THR A 164 7.40 35.21 11.07
N GLY A 165 7.69 34.76 12.29
CA GLY A 165 6.82 33.81 13.02
C GLY A 165 5.44 34.33 13.47
N LEU A 166 5.18 35.65 13.43
CA LEU A 166 3.89 36.28 13.83
C LEU A 166 3.23 37.12 12.72
N TRP A 167 3.48 36.81 11.46
CA TRP A 167 3.18 37.73 10.35
C TRP A 167 1.74 37.65 9.82
N TYR A 168 0.84 38.36 10.52
CA TYR A 168 -0.59 38.32 10.24
C TYR A 168 -1.27 39.71 10.14
N THR A 169 -0.51 40.81 10.12
CA THR A 169 -1.07 42.18 10.00
C THR A 169 -0.63 42.91 8.72
N ASP A 170 -1.41 43.91 8.29
CA ASP A 170 -1.09 44.73 7.11
C ASP A 170 0.16 45.61 7.34
N ILE A 171 0.36 46.07 8.58
CA ILE A 171 1.56 46.79 8.99
C ILE A 171 2.82 45.93 8.76
N ARG A 172 2.76 44.63 9.08
CA ARG A 172 3.88 43.69 8.89
C ARG A 172 4.14 43.35 7.42
N LEU A 173 3.07 43.26 6.62
CA LEU A 173 3.19 43.07 5.18
C LEU A 173 3.84 44.29 4.50
N GLU A 174 3.46 45.51 4.91
CA GLU A 174 4.08 46.73 4.39
C GLU A 174 5.54 46.86 4.84
N GLN A 175 5.85 46.60 6.12
CA GLN A 175 7.24 46.54 6.59
C GLN A 175 8.07 45.53 5.79
N PHE A 176 7.52 44.37 5.46
CA PHE A 176 8.21 43.40 4.62
C PHE A 176 8.36 43.83 3.18
N LYS A 177 7.35 44.46 2.58
CA LYS A 177 7.45 44.99 1.23
C LYS A 177 8.55 46.05 1.16
N THR A 178 8.67 46.89 2.20
CA THR A 178 9.78 47.84 2.35
C THR A 178 11.13 47.14 2.54
N ILE A 179 11.20 46.09 3.37
CA ILE A 179 12.39 45.24 3.53
C ILE A 179 12.77 44.59 2.20
N ASN A 180 11.82 43.99 1.49
CA ASN A 180 12.01 43.35 0.19
C ASN A 180 12.50 44.36 -0.85
N SER A 181 11.81 45.50 -1.03
CA SER A 181 12.21 46.51 -2.02
C SER A 181 13.61 47.08 -1.78
N THR A 182 14.11 47.03 -0.54
CA THR A 182 15.43 47.54 -0.16
C THR A 182 16.49 46.44 -0.19
N ILE A 183 16.28 45.35 0.54
CA ILE A 183 17.22 44.23 0.71
C ILE A 183 17.34 43.39 -0.55
N TYR A 184 16.23 43.05 -1.23
CA TYR A 184 16.27 42.25 -2.46
C TYR A 184 16.96 43.00 -3.59
N THR A 185 16.73 44.32 -3.70
CA THR A 185 17.40 45.19 -4.69
C THR A 185 18.90 45.26 -4.44
N ASN A 186 19.31 45.42 -3.17
CA ASN A 186 20.74 45.41 -2.80
C ASN A 186 21.38 44.02 -2.98
N LEU A 187 20.65 42.93 -2.71
CA LEU A 187 21.13 41.56 -2.92
C LEU A 187 21.32 41.20 -4.38
N LYS A 188 20.44 41.68 -5.26
CA LYS A 188 20.51 41.45 -6.70
C LYS A 188 21.63 42.26 -7.37
N ALA A 189 22.13 43.29 -6.70
CA ALA A 189 23.27 44.10 -7.14
C ALA A 189 24.64 43.50 -6.75
N LEU A 190 24.66 42.42 -5.95
CA LEU A 190 25.85 41.66 -5.59
C LEU A 190 26.05 40.48 -6.56
N ASP A 191 27.27 39.94 -6.63
CA ASP A 191 27.64 38.91 -7.61
C ASP A 191 26.88 37.57 -7.39
N ILE A 192 26.09 37.15 -8.38
CA ILE A 192 25.12 36.04 -8.30
C ILE A 192 25.80 34.65 -8.30
N ASP A 193 27.08 34.58 -8.64
CA ASP A 193 27.86 33.34 -8.67
C ASP A 193 28.33 32.87 -7.26
N ASP A 194 28.11 33.68 -6.21
CA ASP A 194 28.34 33.26 -4.82
C ASP A 194 27.14 32.47 -4.26
N ILE A 195 27.39 31.21 -3.88
CA ILE A 195 26.36 30.28 -3.37
C ILE A 195 25.62 30.82 -2.13
N SER A 196 26.29 31.64 -1.30
CA SER A 196 25.67 32.24 -0.11
C SER A 196 24.65 33.33 -0.48
N ILE A 197 24.91 34.08 -1.55
CA ILE A 197 24.01 35.10 -2.09
C ILE A 197 22.83 34.44 -2.81
N ARG A 198 23.07 33.35 -3.54
CA ARG A 198 22.02 32.55 -4.20
C ARG A 198 21.08 31.88 -3.20
N ASP A 199 21.62 31.28 -2.13
CA ASP A 199 20.82 30.69 -1.06
C ASP A 199 20.05 31.76 -0.30
N ALA A 200 20.68 32.91 0.00
CA ALA A 200 19.99 34.03 0.63
C ALA A 200 18.84 34.55 -0.24
N LEU A 201 19.03 34.69 -1.55
CA LEU A 201 17.97 35.06 -2.50
C LEU A 201 16.88 33.99 -2.58
N TYR A 202 17.24 32.71 -2.61
CA TYR A 202 16.30 31.59 -2.61
C TYR A 202 15.44 31.56 -1.34
N TYR A 203 16.05 31.66 -0.16
CA TYR A 203 15.32 31.70 1.11
C TYR A 203 14.49 32.97 1.23
N PHE A 204 15.03 34.14 0.89
CA PHE A 204 14.28 35.39 0.90
C PHE A 204 13.04 35.31 -0.01
N ASN A 205 13.20 34.73 -1.21
CA ASN A 205 12.11 34.56 -2.17
C ASN A 205 11.13 33.44 -1.75
N SER A 206 11.63 32.37 -1.11
CA SER A 206 10.83 31.29 -0.52
C SER A 206 9.96 31.81 0.63
N TYR A 207 10.52 32.59 1.57
CA TYR A 207 9.74 33.27 2.61
C TYR A 207 8.81 34.31 2.01
N TYR A 208 9.22 35.04 0.97
CA TYR A 208 8.34 35.96 0.27
C TYR A 208 7.14 35.26 -0.36
N ASN A 209 7.34 34.13 -1.01
CA ASN A 209 6.27 33.31 -1.57
C ASN A 209 5.43 32.65 -0.46
N ASN A 210 6.03 32.20 0.63
CA ASN A 210 5.35 31.65 1.81
C ASN A 210 4.62 32.69 2.64
N ILE A 211 4.89 33.99 2.47
CA ILE A 211 4.17 35.11 3.08
C ILE A 211 3.09 35.64 2.11
N LEU A 212 3.36 35.64 0.80
CA LEU A 212 2.38 35.99 -0.22
C LEU A 212 1.31 34.92 -0.44
N LEU A 213 1.64 33.65 -0.23
CA LEU A 213 0.66 32.56 -0.21
C LEU A 213 -0.40 32.84 0.87
N PRO A 214 -0.08 33.17 2.12
CA PRO A 214 -1.06 33.70 3.08
C PRO A 214 -1.64 35.08 2.71
N ALA A 215 -0.89 36.00 2.12
CA ALA A 215 -1.36 37.36 1.83
C ALA A 215 -2.43 37.41 0.72
N ASN A 216 -2.31 36.56 -0.30
CA ASN A 216 -3.36 36.36 -1.31
C ASN A 216 -4.57 35.59 -0.75
N TYR A 217 -4.41 34.96 0.41
CA TYR A 217 -5.42 34.19 1.14
C TYR A 217 -5.89 34.92 2.42
N ARG A 218 -5.57 36.21 2.60
CA ARG A 218 -5.97 37.03 3.79
C ARG A 218 -7.48 37.25 3.93
N GLY A 219 -8.29 36.75 2.99
CA GLY A 219 -9.74 36.62 3.13
C GLY A 219 -10.25 35.16 3.18
N GLN A 220 -9.37 34.16 3.22
CA GLN A 220 -9.71 32.75 2.94
C GLN A 220 -8.99 31.69 3.81
N ILE A 221 -8.18 32.04 4.83
CA ILE A 221 -7.80 31.02 5.82
C ILE A 221 -9.01 30.76 6.70
N THR A 222 -9.60 29.58 6.53
CA THR A 222 -10.79 29.18 7.28
C THR A 222 -10.39 28.35 8.48
N TYR A 223 -11.31 28.22 9.44
CA TYR A 223 -11.11 27.39 10.63
C TYR A 223 -10.77 25.93 10.27
N ALA A 224 -11.27 25.44 9.13
CA ALA A 224 -10.94 24.13 8.58
C ALA A 224 -9.46 24.03 8.16
N ASP A 225 -8.90 25.09 7.56
CA ASP A 225 -7.48 25.12 7.14
C ASP A 225 -6.54 25.12 8.35
N MET A 226 -6.90 25.86 9.42
CA MET A 226 -6.15 25.85 10.68
C MET A 226 -6.24 24.50 11.39
N THR A 227 -7.40 23.85 11.35
CA THR A 227 -7.62 22.54 11.98
C THR A 227 -6.88 21.44 11.23
N ARG A 228 -6.91 21.46 9.89
CA ARG A 228 -6.12 20.57 9.04
C ARG A 228 -4.62 20.72 9.32
N TRP A 229 -4.12 21.95 9.37
CA TRP A 229 -2.72 22.22 9.71
C TRP A 229 -2.34 21.74 11.11
N LEU A 230 -3.13 22.05 12.14
CA LEU A 230 -2.90 21.57 13.52
C LEU A 230 -3.01 20.05 13.62
N TYR A 231 -3.76 19.41 12.74
CA TYR A 231 -3.88 17.96 12.71
C TYR A 231 -2.68 17.31 12.04
N ASP A 232 -2.34 17.73 10.82
CA ASP A 232 -1.24 17.21 10.01
C ASP A 232 0.13 17.33 10.71
N ASN A 233 0.28 18.31 11.61
CA ASN A 233 1.53 18.56 12.32
C ASN A 233 1.62 17.93 13.72
N TYR A 234 0.50 17.47 14.30
CA TYR A 234 0.48 17.00 15.70
C TYR A 234 -0.14 15.60 15.88
N VAL A 235 -0.72 15.00 14.83
CA VAL A 235 -1.23 13.62 14.87
C VAL A 235 -0.33 12.72 14.02
N PRO A 236 0.24 11.63 14.55
CA PRO A 236 1.14 10.75 13.81
C PRO A 236 0.50 10.20 12.52
N ILE A 237 1.16 10.41 11.38
CA ILE A 237 0.80 9.79 10.10
C ILE A 237 1.25 8.31 10.14
N GLY A 238 0.36 7.39 9.77
CA GLY A 238 0.69 5.97 9.60
C GLY A 238 0.57 5.07 10.83
N ALA A 239 -0.01 5.54 11.93
CA ALA A 239 -0.39 4.68 13.06
C ALA A 239 -1.70 3.94 12.78
N THR A 240 -1.69 3.01 11.82
CA THR A 240 -2.83 2.13 11.50
C THR A 240 -2.38 0.67 11.41
N PRO A 241 -3.21 -0.29 11.89
CA PRO A 241 -4.47 -0.09 12.60
C PRO A 241 -4.28 0.36 14.05
N TRP A 242 -5.25 1.11 14.59
CA TRP A 242 -5.32 1.39 16.02
C TRP A 242 -5.70 0.12 16.77
N LEU A 243 -4.70 -0.55 17.36
CA LEU A 243 -4.87 -1.87 17.98
C LEU A 243 -5.47 -1.83 19.39
N VAL A 244 -5.72 -0.65 19.94
CA VAL A 244 -6.34 -0.49 21.27
C VAL A 244 -7.85 -0.70 21.17
N GLN A 245 -8.33 -1.73 21.86
CA GLN A 245 -9.76 -2.04 21.98
C GLN A 245 -10.44 -1.16 23.04
N LEU A 246 -11.71 -0.84 22.80
CA LEU A 246 -12.65 -0.28 23.75
C LEU A 246 -12.91 -1.27 24.89
N ASN A 247 -13.37 -0.78 26.04
CA ASN A 247 -13.62 -1.61 27.22
C ASN A 247 -14.88 -2.50 27.15
N HIS A 248 -15.51 -2.65 25.98
CA HIS A 248 -16.69 -3.51 25.73
C HIS A 248 -17.85 -3.27 26.72
N THR A 249 -18.01 -2.02 27.17
CA THR A 249 -18.99 -1.66 28.20
C THR A 249 -20.40 -1.41 27.66
N PHE A 250 -20.50 -1.01 26.39
CA PHE A 250 -21.73 -0.73 25.68
C PHE A 250 -21.76 -1.51 24.38
N THR A 251 -22.94 -1.92 23.95
CA THR A 251 -23.18 -2.53 22.64
C THR A 251 -24.04 -1.58 21.82
N PRO A 252 -23.57 -1.09 20.65
CA PRO A 252 -24.41 -0.30 19.77
C PRO A 252 -25.51 -1.19 19.17
N VAL A 253 -26.67 -0.58 18.93
CA VAL A 253 -27.83 -1.24 18.31
C VAL A 253 -28.12 -0.62 16.95
N GLN A 254 -27.98 0.70 16.86
CA GLN A 254 -28.22 1.45 15.63
C GLN A 254 -27.42 2.76 15.57
N TYR A 255 -27.14 3.20 14.36
CA TYR A 255 -26.58 4.49 14.02
C TYR A 255 -27.52 5.22 13.07
N ASN A 256 -27.92 6.46 13.40
CA ASN A 256 -28.62 7.35 12.48
C ASN A 256 -27.66 8.44 12.05
N LEU A 257 -27.17 8.35 10.81
CA LEU A 257 -26.13 9.19 10.23
C LEU A 257 -26.73 10.05 9.12
N THR A 258 -26.62 11.37 9.29
CA THR A 258 -26.82 12.34 8.21
C THR A 258 -25.48 12.98 7.88
N VAL A 259 -25.08 12.96 6.61
CA VAL A 259 -23.82 13.56 6.14
C VAL A 259 -24.04 14.47 4.94
N ARG A 260 -23.30 15.56 4.91
CA ARG A 260 -23.20 16.48 3.77
C ARG A 260 -21.72 16.69 3.42
N PRO A 261 -21.17 15.98 2.43
CA PRO A 261 -19.84 16.25 1.93
C PRO A 261 -19.81 17.56 1.13
N TYR A 262 -18.68 18.26 1.22
CA TYR A 262 -18.43 19.53 0.53
C TYR A 262 -17.17 19.40 -0.31
N PHE A 263 -17.32 19.48 -1.64
CA PHE A 263 -16.22 19.30 -2.58
C PHE A 263 -16.51 20.06 -3.88
N PRO A 264 -15.49 20.42 -4.68
CA PRO A 264 -15.71 21.14 -5.93
C PRO A 264 -16.76 20.46 -6.82
N SER A 265 -17.85 21.18 -7.11
CA SER A 265 -19.01 20.67 -7.84
C SER A 265 -19.79 21.86 -8.45
N SER A 266 -20.91 21.59 -9.12
CA SER A 266 -21.81 22.62 -9.65
C SER A 266 -22.43 23.52 -8.56
N TYR A 267 -22.43 23.06 -7.30
CA TYR A 267 -22.92 23.81 -6.16
C TYR A 267 -21.81 24.65 -5.52
N ASN A 268 -22.05 25.94 -5.35
CA ASN A 268 -21.10 26.84 -4.69
C ASN A 268 -21.29 26.82 -3.17
N TYR A 269 -20.28 26.34 -2.44
CA TYR A 269 -20.30 26.31 -0.98
C TYR A 269 -19.75 27.60 -0.37
N GLY A 270 -20.04 27.84 0.91
CA GLY A 270 -19.42 28.93 1.66
C GLY A 270 -17.90 28.80 1.70
N ILE A 271 -17.19 29.93 1.83
CA ILE A 271 -15.73 29.98 1.92
C ILE A 271 -15.25 29.00 3.02
N GLY A 272 -14.29 28.14 2.69
CA GLY A 272 -13.69 27.16 3.62
C GLY A 272 -14.43 25.84 3.81
N LYS A 273 -15.49 25.59 3.04
CA LYS A 273 -16.22 24.31 3.13
C LYS A 273 -15.64 23.22 2.24
N ASN A 274 -14.94 23.56 1.15
CA ASN A 274 -14.38 22.53 0.27
C ASN A 274 -13.44 21.57 1.04
N PHE A 275 -13.54 20.28 0.71
CA PHE A 275 -12.81 19.18 1.35
C PHE A 275 -13.14 18.99 2.84
N THR A 276 -14.39 19.27 3.22
CA THR A 276 -14.92 19.00 4.56
C THR A 276 -16.28 18.31 4.46
N PHE A 277 -16.84 17.86 5.57
CA PHE A 277 -18.23 17.44 5.63
C PHE A 277 -18.87 17.88 6.94
N ASP A 278 -20.15 18.21 6.92
CA ASP A 278 -20.95 18.37 8.14
C ASP A 278 -21.78 17.10 8.35
N ALA A 279 -21.84 16.63 9.59
CA ALA A 279 -22.57 15.42 9.93
C ALA A 279 -23.23 15.47 11.31
N ASN A 280 -24.28 14.68 11.44
CA ASN A 280 -24.93 14.35 12.71
C ASN A 280 -25.04 12.83 12.79
N VAL A 281 -24.56 12.26 13.91
CA VAL A 281 -24.79 10.87 14.25
C VAL A 281 -25.54 10.75 15.58
N THR A 282 -26.60 9.96 15.57
CA THR A 282 -27.26 9.48 16.79
C THR A 282 -26.97 7.99 16.97
N ILE A 283 -26.29 7.65 18.07
CA ILE A 283 -25.88 6.28 18.41
C ILE A 283 -26.83 5.74 19.47
N GLY A 284 -27.59 4.70 19.15
CA GLY A 284 -28.34 3.94 20.13
C GLY A 284 -27.47 2.82 20.70
N ALA A 285 -27.28 2.78 22.02
CA ALA A 285 -26.45 1.76 22.67
C ALA A 285 -27.08 1.24 23.97
N VAL A 286 -26.80 -0.02 24.30
CA VAL A 286 -27.27 -0.69 25.53
C VAL A 286 -26.09 -1.04 26.42
N LYS A 287 -26.24 -0.80 27.72
CA LYS A 287 -25.19 -1.07 28.71
C LYS A 287 -25.21 -2.51 29.24
N PHE A 288 -24.05 -3.17 29.33
CA PHE A 288 -23.94 -4.56 29.88
C PHE A 288 -23.55 -4.67 31.38
N GLY A 289 -23.14 -3.58 32.03
CA GLY A 289 -22.66 -3.56 33.44
C GLY A 289 -22.73 -2.15 34.05
N ALA A 290 -22.52 -1.93 35.33
CA ALA A 290 -22.47 -0.55 35.85
C ALA A 290 -21.19 0.16 35.34
N THR A 291 -21.29 1.41 34.87
CA THR A 291 -20.11 2.22 34.49
C THR A 291 -20.33 3.70 34.80
N GLN A 292 -19.24 4.42 35.03
CA GLN A 292 -19.24 5.88 35.10
C GLN A 292 -18.61 6.52 33.85
N THR A 293 -18.24 5.73 32.84
CA THR A 293 -17.63 6.22 31.60
C THR A 293 -18.31 5.67 30.35
N ILE A 294 -18.38 6.49 29.31
CA ILE A 294 -18.79 6.09 27.95
C ILE A 294 -17.61 6.35 27.03
N SER A 295 -17.16 5.34 26.30
CA SER A 295 -16.06 5.48 25.33
C SER A 295 -16.50 5.01 23.95
N PHE A 296 -16.13 5.77 22.91
CA PHE A 296 -16.34 5.46 21.49
C PHE A 296 -15.18 6.02 20.66
N ASN A 297 -15.03 5.54 19.42
CA ASN A 297 -13.97 5.99 18.53
C ASN A 297 -14.39 7.25 17.76
N SER A 298 -13.44 8.15 17.55
CA SER A 298 -13.62 9.35 16.73
C SER A 298 -12.26 9.86 16.28
N HIS A 299 -12.11 10.11 14.98
CA HIS A 299 -10.88 10.54 14.33
C HIS A 299 -11.18 11.72 13.41
N ARG A 300 -10.37 12.79 13.44
CA ARG A 300 -10.50 13.97 12.56
C ARG A 300 -11.87 14.70 12.62
N HIS A 301 -12.55 14.66 13.77
CA HIS A 301 -13.83 15.35 13.95
C HIS A 301 -13.74 16.57 14.87
N MET A 302 -14.31 17.68 14.42
CA MET A 302 -14.65 18.83 15.23
C MET A 302 -16.04 18.65 15.81
N ILE A 303 -16.12 18.12 17.03
CA ILE A 303 -17.39 17.90 17.72
C ILE A 303 -17.93 19.25 18.21
N ASN A 304 -18.99 19.72 17.56
CA ASN A 304 -19.67 20.98 17.86
C ASN A 304 -20.65 20.82 19.02
N HIS A 305 -21.31 19.68 19.11
CA HIS A 305 -22.29 19.39 20.15
C HIS A 305 -22.32 17.89 20.46
N LEU A 306 -22.30 17.55 21.75
CA LEU A 306 -22.34 16.18 22.24
C LEU A 306 -23.32 16.09 23.41
N ARG A 307 -24.33 15.23 23.29
CA ARG A 307 -25.31 14.97 24.35
C ARG A 307 -25.58 13.49 24.50
N VAL A 308 -25.92 13.09 25.72
CA VAL A 308 -26.30 11.71 26.05
C VAL A 308 -27.67 11.74 26.70
N PHE A 309 -28.59 10.91 26.23
CA PHE A 309 -29.94 10.76 26.79
C PHE A 309 -30.18 9.32 27.18
N LYS A 310 -31.00 9.07 28.20
CA LYS A 310 -31.59 7.74 28.40
C LYS A 310 -32.76 7.54 27.44
N THR A 311 -32.85 6.38 26.80
CA THR A 311 -33.88 6.13 25.78
C THR A 311 -35.29 6.02 26.36
N ASN A 312 -35.42 5.62 27.64
CA ASN A 312 -36.71 5.33 28.26
C ASN A 312 -37.49 6.57 28.72
N ASP A 313 -36.79 7.61 29.17
CA ASP A 313 -37.40 8.83 29.72
C ASP A 313 -36.93 10.11 29.00
N SER A 314 -36.04 9.99 28.01
CA SER A 314 -35.41 11.10 27.28
C SER A 314 -34.67 12.10 28.17
N ASN A 315 -34.36 11.74 29.43
CA ASN A 315 -33.62 12.59 30.32
C ASN A 315 -32.15 12.63 29.89
N GLU A 316 -31.59 13.84 29.86
CA GLU A 316 -30.17 14.05 29.59
C GLU A 316 -29.35 13.44 30.74
N VAL A 317 -28.32 12.66 30.38
CA VAL A 317 -27.38 12.07 31.34
C VAL A 317 -26.30 13.12 31.64
N PRO A 318 -26.21 13.63 32.87
CA PRO A 318 -25.19 14.61 33.22
C PRO A 318 -23.79 14.00 33.19
N TRP A 319 -22.82 14.76 32.70
CA TRP A 319 -21.41 14.38 32.61
C TRP A 319 -20.51 15.53 33.11
N ASN A 320 -19.33 15.16 33.62
CA ASN A 320 -18.38 16.08 34.27
C ASN A 320 -17.28 16.55 33.31
N SER A 321 -16.78 15.66 32.46
CA SER A 321 -15.68 15.97 31.54
C SER A 321 -15.63 15.01 30.35
N ILE A 322 -14.93 15.44 29.29
CA ILE A 322 -14.63 14.64 28.11
C ILE A 322 -13.11 14.56 27.95
N ILE A 323 -12.59 13.35 27.77
CA ILE A 323 -11.18 13.08 27.48
C ILE A 323 -11.09 12.67 26.01
N ARG A 324 -10.11 13.25 25.28
CA ARG A 324 -9.81 12.92 23.89
C ARG A 324 -8.42 12.32 23.81
N ASP A 325 -8.36 11.05 23.48
CA ASP A 325 -7.13 10.32 23.22
C ASP A 325 -6.89 10.31 21.70
N TYR A 326 -6.08 11.25 21.24
CA TYR A 326 -5.75 11.39 19.82
C TYR A 326 -4.85 10.26 19.32
N ASP A 327 -4.05 9.67 20.22
CA ASP A 327 -3.12 8.58 19.92
C ASP A 327 -3.83 7.23 19.78
N ASN A 328 -5.10 7.11 20.16
CA ASN A 328 -5.89 5.90 19.93
C ASN A 328 -7.23 6.17 19.22
N ALA A 329 -7.48 7.43 18.87
CA ALA A 329 -8.74 7.93 18.32
C ALA A 329 -9.96 7.53 19.18
N ILE A 330 -9.85 7.71 20.51
CA ILE A 330 -10.91 7.39 21.49
C ILE A 330 -11.38 8.67 22.19
N VAL A 331 -12.70 8.82 22.29
CA VAL A 331 -13.34 9.85 23.11
C VAL A 331 -13.99 9.16 24.31
N THR A 332 -13.71 9.66 25.52
CA THR A 332 -14.29 9.16 26.76
C THR A 332 -15.06 10.26 27.49
N ILE A 333 -16.35 10.02 27.76
CA ILE A 333 -17.22 10.87 28.56
C ILE A 333 -17.23 10.35 30.00
N ASN A 334 -16.83 11.19 30.96
CA ASN A 334 -16.94 10.90 32.39
C ASN A 334 -18.29 11.37 32.91
N LEU A 335 -19.14 10.43 33.32
CA LEU A 335 -20.49 10.70 33.77
C LEU A 335 -20.52 11.22 35.20
N ALA A 336 -21.48 12.10 35.50
CA ALA A 336 -21.67 12.61 36.85
C ALA A 336 -22.13 11.51 37.82
N GLN A 337 -22.89 10.53 37.30
CA GLN A 337 -23.38 9.37 38.04
C GLN A 337 -23.25 8.09 37.20
N PRO A 338 -23.02 6.92 37.83
CA PRO A 338 -22.95 5.66 37.09
C PRO A 338 -24.27 5.30 36.40
N ILE A 339 -24.18 4.82 35.16
CA ILE A 339 -25.29 4.19 34.44
C ILE A 339 -25.35 2.71 34.83
N GLN A 340 -26.54 2.25 35.18
CA GLN A 340 -26.79 0.85 35.56
C GLN A 340 -26.83 -0.07 34.34
N ALA A 341 -26.52 -1.36 34.56
CA ALA A 341 -26.64 -2.39 33.54
C ALA A 341 -28.07 -2.45 32.96
N GLY A 342 -28.20 -2.73 31.67
CA GLY A 342 -29.47 -2.77 30.95
C GLY A 342 -30.03 -1.40 30.55
N THR A 343 -29.40 -0.28 30.93
CA THR A 343 -29.85 1.05 30.50
C THR A 343 -29.56 1.26 29.02
N SER A 344 -30.58 1.62 28.25
CA SER A 344 -30.43 2.09 26.87
C SER A 344 -30.17 3.60 26.84
N ILE A 345 -29.21 4.02 26.02
CA ILE A 345 -28.84 5.42 25.83
C ILE A 345 -28.85 5.83 24.36
N LEU A 346 -29.00 7.13 24.13
CA LEU A 346 -28.80 7.79 22.84
C LEU A 346 -27.67 8.80 22.98
N ILE A 347 -26.61 8.63 22.18
CA ILE A 347 -25.50 9.60 22.08
C ILE A 347 -25.72 10.41 20.81
N VAL A 348 -25.90 11.72 20.94
CA VAL A 348 -26.12 12.63 19.80
C VAL A 348 -24.89 13.48 19.61
N VAL A 349 -24.27 13.37 18.43
CA VAL A 349 -23.04 14.09 18.07
C VAL A 349 -23.26 14.88 16.79
N ASN A 350 -23.08 16.20 16.87
CA ASN A 350 -22.99 17.06 15.69
C ASN A 350 -21.53 17.47 15.51
N TYR A 351 -21.02 17.31 14.31
CA TYR A 351 -19.59 17.50 14.06
C TYR A 351 -19.31 17.85 12.60
N THR A 352 -18.12 18.40 12.39
CA THR A 352 -17.56 18.63 11.07
C THR A 352 -16.30 17.78 10.95
N GLY A 353 -16.14 17.08 9.83
CA GLY A 353 -14.93 16.30 9.53
C GLY A 353 -14.22 16.80 8.28
N LEU A 354 -13.07 16.18 8.01
CA LEU A 354 -12.21 16.51 6.87
C LEU A 354 -12.33 15.43 5.80
N ILE A 355 -12.27 15.84 4.54
CA ILE A 355 -12.14 14.93 3.40
C ILE A 355 -10.71 15.03 2.88
N ASP A 356 -10.04 13.90 2.77
CA ASP A 356 -8.71 13.86 2.17
C ASP A 356 -8.82 14.19 0.69
N ASN A 357 -7.99 15.14 0.22
CA ASN A 357 -8.06 15.67 -1.13
C ASN A 357 -7.33 14.81 -2.17
N ASN A 358 -7.00 13.57 -1.82
CA ASN A 358 -6.39 12.55 -2.66
C ASN A 358 -7.10 11.23 -2.40
N PRO A 359 -7.07 10.25 -3.33
CA PRO A 359 -7.44 8.88 -3.03
C PRO A 359 -6.69 8.42 -1.77
N GLY A 360 -7.41 7.94 -0.76
CA GLY A 360 -6.84 7.40 0.47
C GLY A 360 -7.79 6.47 1.20
N GLU A 361 -7.34 5.95 2.33
CA GLU A 361 -8.22 5.29 3.30
C GLU A 361 -8.98 6.38 4.10
N GLY A 362 -10.19 6.09 4.55
CA GLY A 362 -11.10 6.99 5.26
C GLY A 362 -12.11 7.67 4.34
N THR A 363 -12.39 8.95 4.61
CA THR A 363 -13.20 9.81 3.74
C THR A 363 -12.30 10.58 2.77
N TYR A 364 -12.47 10.36 1.47
CA TYR A 364 -11.53 10.87 0.48
C TYR A 364 -12.19 11.37 -0.81
N MET A 365 -11.39 12.03 -1.64
CA MET A 365 -11.77 12.50 -2.97
C MET A 365 -11.00 11.79 -4.08
N ASN A 366 -11.73 11.36 -5.11
CA ASN A 366 -11.17 11.31 -6.46
C ASN A 366 -11.16 12.74 -7.00
N TRP A 367 -10.05 13.20 -7.55
CA TRP A 367 -9.86 14.59 -7.94
C TRP A 367 -9.21 14.70 -9.31
N ASP A 368 -9.61 15.74 -10.04
CA ASP A 368 -8.95 16.18 -11.28
C ASP A 368 -8.84 15.09 -12.37
N TYR A 369 -9.81 14.16 -12.39
CA TYR A 369 -10.02 13.29 -13.53
C TYR A 369 -10.92 14.00 -14.56
N LEU A 370 -10.78 13.69 -15.85
CA LEU A 370 -11.71 14.19 -16.85
C LEU A 370 -12.91 13.28 -16.98
N ASP A 371 -14.08 13.90 -16.99
CA ASP A 371 -15.29 13.25 -17.47
C ASP A 371 -15.22 12.97 -18.98
N PHE A 372 -16.24 12.31 -19.51
CA PHE A 372 -16.35 12.03 -20.94
C PHE A 372 -16.38 13.30 -21.82
N ASN A 373 -16.71 14.47 -21.26
CA ASN A 373 -16.73 15.77 -21.94
C ASN A 373 -15.41 16.54 -21.80
N LYS A 374 -14.35 15.92 -21.26
CA LYS A 374 -13.06 16.55 -20.99
C LYS A 374 -13.11 17.68 -19.97
N GLN A 375 -14.05 17.62 -19.03
CA GLN A 375 -14.15 18.54 -17.91
C GLN A 375 -13.63 17.89 -16.63
N LYS A 376 -12.90 18.68 -15.83
CA LYS A 376 -12.41 18.24 -14.51
C LYS A 376 -13.59 17.92 -13.61
N SER A 377 -13.55 16.76 -12.98
CA SER A 377 -14.62 16.25 -12.13
C SER A 377 -14.08 15.69 -10.81
N TRP A 378 -14.98 15.50 -9.85
CA TRP A 378 -14.68 15.06 -8.48
C TRP A 378 -15.72 14.05 -8.02
N ILE A 379 -15.27 13.04 -7.27
CA ILE A 379 -16.12 12.04 -6.61
C ILE A 379 -15.73 11.99 -5.14
N PHE A 380 -16.73 12.11 -4.26
CA PHE A 380 -16.58 11.78 -2.84
C PHE A 380 -16.75 10.27 -2.68
N ALA A 381 -15.86 9.63 -1.92
CA ALA A 381 -15.92 8.21 -1.62
C ALA A 381 -15.39 7.90 -0.22
N THR A 382 -15.65 6.68 0.25
CA THR A 382 -15.23 6.16 1.54
C THR A 382 -14.55 4.81 1.39
N ASP A 383 -13.56 4.54 2.22
CA ASP A 383 -12.89 3.24 2.35
C ASP A 383 -12.43 3.08 3.81
N PHE A 384 -12.89 2.07 4.54
CA PHE A 384 -12.68 2.03 6.00
C PHE A 384 -11.89 0.82 6.50
N GLU A 385 -11.67 -0.21 5.68
CA GLU A 385 -10.88 -1.34 6.15
C GLU A 385 -9.40 -0.97 6.22
N GLY A 386 -8.67 -1.52 7.20
CA GLY A 386 -7.23 -1.25 7.35
C GLY A 386 -6.85 0.06 8.07
N GLY A 387 -7.82 0.93 8.38
CA GLY A 387 -7.59 2.24 9.03
C GLY A 387 -7.49 3.37 8.00
N PRO A 388 -7.75 4.66 8.31
CA PRO A 388 -8.18 5.22 9.60
C PRO A 388 -9.64 4.87 9.97
N SER A 389 -10.31 4.00 9.20
CA SER A 389 -11.60 3.37 9.51
C SER A 389 -12.80 4.33 9.63
N THR A 390 -13.98 3.79 9.88
CA THR A 390 -15.28 4.50 9.93
C THR A 390 -15.27 5.66 10.92
N ARG A 391 -14.43 5.56 11.96
CA ARG A 391 -14.18 6.65 12.91
C ARG A 391 -13.69 7.95 12.27
N SER A 392 -13.27 7.95 11.00
CA SER A 392 -12.92 9.14 10.22
C SER A 392 -14.12 9.84 9.55
N LEU A 393 -15.25 9.14 9.41
CA LEU A 393 -16.52 9.67 8.91
C LEU A 393 -17.52 9.92 10.04
N ALA A 394 -17.59 9.02 11.02
CA ALA A 394 -18.57 9.08 12.09
C ALA A 394 -17.99 8.63 13.44
N PRO A 395 -18.24 9.38 14.54
CA PRO A 395 -18.05 8.85 15.87
C PRO A 395 -18.87 7.57 16.06
N CYS A 396 -18.22 6.45 16.35
CA CYS A 396 -18.86 5.14 16.45
C CYS A 396 -18.06 4.16 17.31
N TYR A 397 -18.64 3.00 17.62
CA TYR A 397 -17.91 1.86 18.17
C TYR A 397 -17.25 1.13 17.00
N ASP A 398 -15.98 1.43 16.75
CA ASP A 398 -15.30 1.11 15.49
C ASP A 398 -14.41 -0.13 15.62
N GLU A 399 -15.04 -1.26 15.93
CA GLU A 399 -14.44 -2.60 15.98
C GLU A 399 -15.40 -3.59 15.29
N PRO A 400 -14.90 -4.60 14.56
CA PRO A 400 -15.74 -5.58 13.85
C PRO A 400 -16.80 -6.26 14.73
N HIS A 401 -16.46 -6.52 16.00
CA HIS A 401 -17.37 -7.05 17.03
C HIS A 401 -18.68 -6.24 17.17
N TYR A 402 -18.63 -4.92 17.01
CA TYR A 402 -19.77 -4.04 17.28
C TYR A 402 -20.72 -3.87 16.08
N LYS A 403 -21.39 -4.96 15.70
CA LYS A 403 -22.39 -4.90 14.64
C LYS A 403 -23.64 -4.10 15.04
N ALA A 404 -24.09 -3.22 14.16
CA ALA A 404 -25.32 -2.43 14.32
C ALA A 404 -25.97 -2.10 12.97
N SER A 405 -27.24 -1.69 13.00
CA SER A 405 -27.94 -1.19 11.80
C SER A 405 -27.64 0.28 11.56
N TRP A 406 -27.44 0.66 10.30
CA TRP A 406 -27.17 2.04 9.88
C TRP A 406 -28.37 2.61 9.13
N TYR A 407 -28.78 3.81 9.52
CA TYR A 407 -29.76 4.65 8.83
C TYR A 407 -28.99 5.82 8.23
N VAL A 408 -28.82 5.81 6.92
CA VAL A 408 -27.96 6.78 6.22
C VAL A 408 -28.82 7.77 5.44
N THR A 409 -28.52 9.05 5.60
CA THR A 409 -29.05 10.15 4.77
C THR A 409 -27.90 10.99 4.25
N VAL A 410 -27.89 11.24 2.94
CA VAL A 410 -26.83 11.99 2.26
C VAL A 410 -27.42 13.21 1.58
N GLN A 411 -26.83 14.38 1.82
CA GLN A 411 -27.15 15.63 1.12
C GLN A 411 -26.05 15.97 0.12
N TYR A 412 -26.41 16.30 -1.12
CA TYR A 412 -25.47 16.41 -2.24
C TYR A 412 -25.99 17.34 -3.37
N PRO A 413 -25.15 17.79 -4.32
CA PRO A 413 -25.57 18.54 -5.50
C PRO A 413 -26.61 17.79 -6.35
N THR A 414 -27.64 18.49 -6.84
CA THR A 414 -28.79 17.86 -7.53
C THR A 414 -28.46 17.17 -8.86
N ASP A 415 -27.33 17.50 -9.48
CA ASP A 415 -26.83 16.90 -10.72
C ASP A 415 -26.00 15.62 -10.51
N MET A 416 -25.83 15.17 -9.27
CA MET A 416 -25.06 13.97 -8.91
C MET A 416 -25.96 12.84 -8.42
N VAL A 417 -25.36 11.67 -8.18
CA VAL A 417 -25.99 10.50 -7.56
C VAL A 417 -25.30 10.22 -6.23
N ALA A 418 -26.08 9.95 -5.19
CA ALA A 418 -25.57 9.43 -3.92
C ALA A 418 -25.81 7.92 -3.85
N LEU A 419 -24.78 7.17 -3.50
CA LEU A 419 -24.80 5.72 -3.28
C LEU A 419 -24.46 5.40 -1.82
N SER A 420 -25.09 4.37 -1.27
CA SER A 420 -24.75 3.79 0.04
C SER A 420 -25.11 2.30 0.08
N ASN A 421 -24.92 1.65 1.23
CA ASN A 421 -25.07 0.20 1.43
C ASN A 421 -26.45 -0.34 1.04
N ALA A 422 -27.52 0.37 1.42
CA ALA A 422 -28.90 -0.07 1.19
C ALA A 422 -29.53 0.59 -0.04
N LEU A 423 -30.71 0.09 -0.45
CA LEU A 423 -31.48 0.68 -1.56
C LEU A 423 -32.02 2.07 -1.17
N GLU A 424 -32.10 2.97 -2.15
CA GLU A 424 -32.66 4.32 -1.96
C GLU A 424 -34.13 4.21 -1.53
N GLU A 425 -34.50 4.78 -0.38
CA GLU A 425 -35.90 4.80 0.09
C GLU A 425 -36.63 6.03 -0.42
N ARG A 426 -35.99 7.20 -0.36
CA ARG A 426 -36.57 8.46 -0.79
C ARG A 426 -35.51 9.48 -1.19
N THR A 427 -35.70 10.10 -2.35
CA THR A 427 -34.93 11.29 -2.78
C THR A 427 -35.83 12.53 -2.76
N ARG A 428 -35.32 13.65 -2.26
CA ARG A 428 -36.01 14.94 -2.20
C ARG A 428 -35.10 16.05 -2.73
N ASN A 429 -35.63 16.95 -3.54
CA ASN A 429 -34.95 18.19 -3.87
C ASN A 429 -35.13 19.16 -2.70
N LEU A 430 -34.03 19.60 -2.08
CA LEU A 430 -34.03 20.55 -0.95
C LEU A 430 -34.14 22.02 -1.42
N GLY A 431 -34.14 22.25 -2.73
CA GLY A 431 -34.05 23.58 -3.32
C GLY A 431 -32.61 24.07 -3.42
N ASN A 432 -32.41 25.20 -4.11
CA ASN A 432 -31.11 25.86 -4.28
C ASN A 432 -30.00 25.00 -4.89
N GLY A 433 -30.33 23.89 -5.59
CA GLY A 433 -29.34 23.00 -6.21
C GLY A 433 -28.84 21.86 -5.32
N LEU A 434 -29.50 21.59 -4.19
CA LEU A 434 -29.22 20.43 -3.34
C LEU A 434 -30.34 19.40 -3.41
N SER A 435 -29.95 18.14 -3.29
CA SER A 435 -30.83 17.00 -3.09
C SER A 435 -30.42 16.23 -1.83
N GLU A 436 -31.37 15.47 -1.30
CA GLU A 436 -31.19 14.59 -0.16
C GLU A 436 -31.74 13.21 -0.52
N THR A 437 -30.94 12.18 -0.30
CA THR A 437 -31.37 10.78 -0.42
C THR A 437 -31.27 10.10 0.93
N THR A 438 -32.40 9.57 1.39
CA THR A 438 -32.50 8.67 2.54
C THR A 438 -32.51 7.24 2.02
N PHE A 439 -31.64 6.40 2.60
CA PHE A 439 -31.53 4.98 2.27
C PHE A 439 -32.33 4.14 3.29
N LYS A 440 -32.76 2.95 2.86
CA LYS A 440 -33.35 1.95 3.78
C LYS A 440 -32.34 1.57 4.88
N PRO A 441 -32.79 1.09 6.06
CA PRO A 441 -31.87 0.62 7.09
C PRO A 441 -31.06 -0.59 6.60
N THR A 442 -29.78 -0.62 6.94
CA THR A 442 -28.95 -1.81 6.70
C THR A 442 -29.35 -2.93 7.66
N PRO A 443 -29.12 -4.21 7.28
CA PRO A 443 -28.95 -5.26 8.27
C PRO A 443 -27.84 -4.90 9.28
N LYS A 444 -27.78 -5.62 10.40
CA LYS A 444 -26.70 -5.41 11.38
C LYS A 444 -25.36 -5.76 10.75
N MET A 445 -24.46 -4.79 10.69
CA MET A 445 -23.15 -4.91 10.06
C MET A 445 -22.06 -4.25 10.89
N ALA A 446 -20.81 -4.68 10.68
CA ALA A 446 -19.64 -4.05 11.27
C ALA A 446 -19.47 -2.62 10.72
N SER A 447 -18.85 -1.72 11.49
CA SER A 447 -18.69 -0.31 11.09
C SER A 447 -17.90 -0.16 9.79
N TYR A 448 -16.81 -0.91 9.62
CA TYR A 448 -15.89 -0.81 8.48
C TYR A 448 -16.57 -1.07 7.11
N LEU A 449 -17.76 -1.67 7.11
CA LEU A 449 -18.55 -1.94 5.91
C LEU A 449 -19.43 -0.75 5.49
N LEU A 450 -19.49 0.34 6.26
CA LEU A 450 -20.24 1.53 5.87
C LEU A 450 -19.62 2.15 4.62
N ALA A 451 -20.43 2.39 3.59
CA ALA A 451 -19.98 3.04 2.37
C ALA A 451 -20.91 4.16 1.93
N ILE A 452 -20.31 5.27 1.49
CA ILE A 452 -20.99 6.41 0.89
C ILE A 452 -20.15 6.92 -0.29
N SER A 453 -20.80 7.13 -1.43
CA SER A 453 -20.16 7.83 -2.54
C SER A 453 -21.13 8.82 -3.20
N VAL A 454 -20.59 9.95 -3.66
CA VAL A 454 -21.33 10.99 -4.37
C VAL A 454 -20.55 11.42 -5.60
N GLY A 455 -21.16 11.33 -6.77
CA GLY A 455 -20.54 11.70 -8.05
C GLY A 455 -21.52 11.64 -9.23
N ASP A 456 -21.04 12.01 -10.41
CA ASP A 456 -21.76 11.84 -11.67
C ASP A 456 -21.61 10.38 -12.16
N PHE A 457 -22.63 9.57 -11.89
CA PHE A 457 -22.60 8.12 -12.15
C PHE A 457 -23.66 7.66 -13.13
N ALA A 458 -23.28 6.66 -13.93
CA ALA A 458 -24.18 5.86 -14.75
C ALA A 458 -23.99 4.36 -14.43
N ALA A 459 -25.01 3.55 -14.68
CA ALA A 459 -24.96 2.13 -14.34
C ALA A 459 -25.55 1.17 -15.37
N LEU A 460 -25.00 -0.04 -15.39
CA LEU A 460 -25.67 -1.24 -15.88
C LEU A 460 -26.44 -1.91 -14.75
N ARG A 461 -27.47 -2.68 -15.09
CA ARG A 461 -28.31 -3.40 -14.11
C ARG A 461 -28.69 -4.78 -14.60
N GLY A 462 -28.75 -5.71 -13.67
CA GLY A 462 -29.22 -7.09 -13.85
C GLY A 462 -29.93 -7.58 -12.60
N ARG A 463 -30.37 -8.84 -12.62
CA ARG A 463 -31.00 -9.48 -11.47
C ARG A 463 -30.52 -10.91 -11.33
N THR A 464 -30.44 -11.37 -10.08
CA THR A 464 -30.16 -12.76 -9.76
C THR A 464 -31.39 -13.64 -9.96
N ASN A 465 -31.23 -14.97 -9.87
CA ASN A 465 -32.34 -15.92 -9.98
C ASN A 465 -33.40 -15.72 -8.88
N ASN A 466 -32.96 -15.24 -7.70
CA ASN A 466 -33.83 -14.89 -6.58
C ASN A 466 -34.30 -13.43 -6.62
N ASN A 467 -34.22 -12.79 -7.78
CA ASN A 467 -34.72 -11.43 -8.06
C ASN A 467 -34.02 -10.30 -7.27
N MET A 468 -32.83 -10.53 -6.70
CA MET A 468 -32.01 -9.46 -6.10
C MET A 468 -31.51 -8.52 -7.20
N LEU A 469 -31.56 -7.21 -6.98
CA LEU A 469 -31.06 -6.22 -7.95
C LEU A 469 -29.53 -6.17 -7.90
N VAL A 470 -28.86 -6.22 -9.05
CA VAL A 470 -27.41 -6.00 -9.14
C VAL A 470 -27.16 -4.82 -10.06
N ARG A 471 -26.34 -3.84 -9.64
CA ARG A 471 -25.98 -2.67 -10.46
C ARG A 471 -24.46 -2.51 -10.49
N VAL A 472 -23.91 -2.15 -11.65
CA VAL A 472 -22.51 -1.74 -11.79
C VAL A 472 -22.49 -0.27 -12.16
N TRP A 473 -22.07 0.56 -11.21
CA TRP A 473 -21.92 2.00 -11.31
C TRP A 473 -20.50 2.37 -11.71
N THR A 474 -20.37 3.44 -12.48
CA THR A 474 -19.10 4.07 -12.82
C THR A 474 -19.38 5.51 -13.26
N TRP A 475 -18.35 6.30 -13.54
CA TRP A 475 -18.55 7.65 -14.04
C TRP A 475 -19.19 7.62 -15.43
N THR A 476 -20.02 8.63 -15.70
CA THR A 476 -20.82 8.70 -16.92
C THR A 476 -19.97 8.54 -18.19
N GLY A 477 -20.38 7.60 -19.05
CA GLY A 477 -19.70 7.26 -20.31
C GLY A 477 -18.96 5.91 -20.30
N MET A 478 -18.71 5.34 -19.11
CA MET A 478 -17.92 4.11 -18.95
C MET A 478 -18.72 2.86 -18.64
N GLN A 479 -20.03 2.99 -18.40
CA GLN A 479 -20.89 1.92 -17.89
C GLN A 479 -20.88 0.65 -18.75
N ASN A 480 -20.70 0.78 -20.06
CA ASN A 480 -20.68 -0.38 -20.97
C ASN A 480 -19.49 -1.32 -20.73
N ASN A 481 -18.42 -0.86 -20.08
CA ASN A 481 -17.27 -1.71 -19.71
C ASN A 481 -17.53 -2.54 -18.44
N GLY A 482 -18.67 -2.34 -17.76
CA GLY A 482 -19.03 -3.03 -16.52
C GLY A 482 -19.79 -4.35 -16.71
N GLU A 483 -19.98 -4.82 -17.96
CA GLU A 483 -20.79 -6.01 -18.25
C GLU A 483 -20.20 -7.30 -17.61
N LEU A 484 -18.87 -7.46 -17.68
CA LEU A 484 -18.19 -8.61 -17.07
C LEU A 484 -18.39 -8.63 -15.55
N SER A 485 -18.27 -7.48 -14.89
CA SER A 485 -18.48 -7.33 -13.44
C SER A 485 -19.92 -7.60 -13.04
N LEU A 486 -20.89 -7.12 -13.84
CA LEU A 486 -22.31 -7.40 -13.59
C LEU A 486 -22.57 -8.91 -13.63
N ARG A 487 -22.00 -9.60 -14.62
CA ARG A 487 -22.12 -11.06 -14.74
C ARG A 487 -21.42 -11.78 -13.59
N ALA A 488 -20.17 -11.43 -13.27
CA ALA A 488 -19.40 -12.06 -12.19
C ALA A 488 -20.12 -11.99 -10.84
N ALA A 489 -20.71 -10.84 -10.50
CA ALA A 489 -21.49 -10.68 -9.28
C ALA A 489 -22.75 -11.57 -9.29
N ILE A 490 -23.53 -11.55 -10.38
CA ILE A 490 -24.76 -12.36 -10.51
C ILE A 490 -24.45 -13.86 -10.44
N ASP A 491 -23.43 -14.31 -11.17
CA ASP A 491 -22.94 -15.69 -11.20
C ASP A 491 -22.55 -16.17 -9.81
N THR A 492 -21.71 -15.37 -9.12
CA THR A 492 -21.26 -15.67 -7.75
C THR A 492 -22.44 -15.76 -6.79
N ILE A 493 -23.37 -14.79 -6.82
CA ILE A 493 -24.54 -14.81 -5.94
C ILE A 493 -25.40 -16.03 -6.18
N ASN A 494 -25.70 -16.35 -7.44
CA ASN A 494 -26.52 -17.50 -7.80
C ASN A 494 -25.86 -18.80 -7.34
N TYR A 495 -24.56 -18.97 -7.60
CA TYR A 495 -23.81 -20.17 -7.25
C TYR A 495 -23.71 -20.36 -5.73
N LEU A 496 -23.28 -19.33 -4.99
CA LEU A 496 -23.11 -19.42 -3.54
C LEU A 496 -24.43 -19.55 -2.80
N SER A 497 -25.49 -18.83 -3.22
CA SER A 497 -26.81 -18.96 -2.60
C SER A 497 -27.34 -20.39 -2.67
N SER A 498 -27.13 -21.06 -3.82
CA SER A 498 -27.53 -22.45 -4.02
C SER A 498 -26.63 -23.42 -3.26
N THR A 499 -25.30 -23.25 -3.36
CA THR A 499 -24.30 -24.17 -2.80
C THR A 499 -24.32 -24.17 -1.28
N LEU A 500 -24.42 -22.98 -0.67
CA LEU A 500 -24.46 -22.79 0.78
C LEU A 500 -25.87 -22.90 1.34
N ASN A 501 -26.88 -23.05 0.48
CA ASN A 501 -28.30 -23.00 0.83
C ASN A 501 -28.62 -21.80 1.76
N LYS A 502 -28.06 -20.64 1.43
CA LYS A 502 -28.15 -19.40 2.22
C LYS A 502 -28.18 -18.20 1.27
N SER A 503 -29.36 -17.60 1.08
CA SER A 503 -29.49 -16.37 0.28
C SER A 503 -29.02 -15.15 1.07
N LEU A 504 -28.49 -14.15 0.37
CA LEU A 504 -28.17 -12.85 0.97
C LEU A 504 -29.45 -12.14 1.44
N PRO A 505 -29.43 -11.49 2.61
CA PRO A 505 -30.56 -10.71 3.12
C PRO A 505 -30.58 -9.28 2.56
N LEU A 506 -30.19 -9.10 1.30
CA LEU A 506 -30.09 -7.79 0.65
C LEU A 506 -31.12 -7.64 -0.47
N GLU A 507 -31.66 -6.43 -0.64
CA GLU A 507 -32.50 -6.10 -1.79
C GLU A 507 -31.67 -5.82 -3.06
N LYS A 508 -30.43 -5.36 -2.87
CA LYS A 508 -29.51 -5.00 -3.93
C LYS A 508 -28.04 -5.27 -3.59
N LEU A 509 -27.22 -5.46 -4.61
CA LEU A 509 -25.77 -5.35 -4.56
C LEU A 509 -25.31 -4.37 -5.64
N ASP A 510 -24.62 -3.32 -5.23
CA ASP A 510 -23.95 -2.40 -6.15
C ASP A 510 -22.45 -2.68 -6.21
N VAL A 511 -21.87 -2.48 -7.39
CA VAL A 511 -20.42 -2.41 -7.60
C VAL A 511 -20.12 -1.02 -8.17
N LEU A 512 -19.24 -0.24 -7.55
CA LEU A 512 -18.83 1.08 -7.99
C LEU A 512 -17.36 1.05 -8.46
N ALA A 513 -17.15 1.28 -9.74
CA ALA A 513 -15.83 1.43 -10.33
C ALA A 513 -15.40 2.91 -10.32
N LEU A 514 -14.39 3.23 -9.49
CA LEU A 514 -13.82 4.57 -9.35
C LEU A 514 -12.65 4.78 -10.32
N PRO A 515 -12.51 5.97 -10.93
CA PRO A 515 -11.39 6.28 -11.82
C PRO A 515 -10.07 6.30 -11.06
N GLN A 516 -10.07 6.77 -9.80
CA GLN A 516 -8.89 6.80 -8.95
C GLN A 516 -9.18 6.09 -7.63
N TYR A 517 -8.51 4.97 -7.39
CA TYR A 517 -8.68 4.21 -6.16
C TYR A 517 -7.32 4.02 -5.48
N SER A 518 -7.28 4.36 -4.20
CA SER A 518 -6.11 4.27 -3.32
C SER A 518 -5.96 2.93 -2.63
N GLY A 519 -6.98 2.08 -2.67
CA GLY A 519 -6.91 0.77 -2.03
C GLY A 519 -5.69 0.01 -2.53
N ARG A 520 -5.10 -0.79 -1.64
CA ARG A 520 -3.82 -1.47 -1.87
C ARG A 520 -3.82 -2.13 -3.26
N SER A 521 -2.90 -1.72 -4.13
CA SER A 521 -2.73 -2.26 -5.48
C SER A 521 -3.91 -2.05 -6.46
N ASN A 522 -4.74 -1.02 -6.27
CA ASN A 522 -5.92 -0.76 -7.13
C ASN A 522 -6.97 -1.89 -7.05
N GLY A 523 -7.07 -2.56 -5.89
CA GLY A 523 -8.01 -3.65 -5.62
C GLY A 523 -9.46 -3.19 -5.44
N ALA A 524 -10.19 -3.82 -4.53
CA ALA A 524 -11.57 -3.51 -4.20
C ALA A 524 -11.82 -3.63 -2.69
N MET A 525 -13.02 -3.26 -2.26
CA MET A 525 -13.48 -3.29 -0.87
C MET A 525 -14.93 -3.75 -0.83
N GLU A 526 -15.24 -4.69 0.07
CA GLU A 526 -16.47 -5.48 0.05
C GLU A 526 -17.71 -4.79 0.61
N ASN A 527 -17.68 -3.47 0.86
CA ASN A 527 -18.67 -2.79 1.71
C ASN A 527 -20.10 -3.28 1.47
N TRP A 528 -20.78 -3.72 2.53
CA TRP A 528 -21.97 -4.57 2.39
C TRP A 528 -23.07 -3.92 1.54
N GLY A 529 -23.34 -4.50 0.36
CA GLY A 529 -24.31 -3.97 -0.60
C GLY A 529 -23.80 -2.85 -1.53
N LEU A 530 -22.60 -2.29 -1.33
CA LEU A 530 -21.93 -1.32 -2.20
C LEU A 530 -20.41 -1.62 -2.28
N ILE A 531 -20.04 -2.60 -3.10
CA ILE A 531 -18.63 -2.90 -3.39
C ILE A 531 -18.01 -1.68 -4.08
N ILE A 532 -16.85 -1.21 -3.61
CA ILE A 532 -16.11 -0.10 -4.22
C ILE A 532 -14.76 -0.63 -4.73
N SER A 533 -14.37 -0.24 -5.94
CA SER A 533 -13.15 -0.77 -6.57
C SER A 533 -12.51 0.25 -7.49
N GLY A 534 -11.19 0.09 -7.68
CA GLY A 534 -10.48 0.69 -8.79
C GLY A 534 -10.99 0.18 -10.13
N TYR A 535 -11.06 1.05 -11.13
CA TYR A 535 -11.64 0.70 -12.42
C TYR A 535 -10.89 -0.43 -13.15
N LEU A 536 -9.57 -0.60 -12.98
CA LEU A 536 -8.83 -1.69 -13.64
C LEU A 536 -9.28 -3.07 -13.18
N SER A 537 -9.79 -3.17 -11.96
CA SER A 537 -10.26 -4.41 -11.33
C SER A 537 -11.77 -4.64 -11.54
N CYS A 538 -12.46 -3.68 -12.15
CA CYS A 538 -13.92 -3.68 -12.30
C CYS A 538 -14.43 -3.43 -13.72
N LEU A 539 -13.61 -2.87 -14.61
CA LEU A 539 -14.01 -2.54 -15.97
C LEU A 539 -13.14 -3.32 -16.93
N TRP A 540 -13.79 -3.94 -17.92
CA TRP A 540 -13.13 -4.69 -18.97
C TRP A 540 -13.58 -4.18 -20.33
N ASN A 541 -12.60 -3.91 -21.21
CA ASN A 541 -12.87 -3.55 -22.59
C ASN A 541 -12.02 -4.42 -23.54
N PRO A 542 -12.63 -5.21 -24.44
CA PRO A 542 -11.87 -6.11 -25.32
C PRO A 542 -10.88 -5.41 -26.28
N ASP A 543 -11.09 -4.13 -26.59
CA ASP A 543 -10.18 -3.38 -27.47
C ASP A 543 -8.88 -2.96 -26.75
N TYR A 544 -8.86 -2.93 -25.42
CA TYR A 544 -7.77 -2.34 -24.62
C TYR A 544 -7.29 -3.20 -23.43
N SER A 545 -8.12 -4.12 -22.94
CA SER A 545 -7.83 -4.96 -21.78
C SER A 545 -7.19 -6.29 -22.18
N THR A 546 -6.17 -6.69 -21.44
CA THR A 546 -5.52 -8.00 -21.59
C THR A 546 -6.40 -9.12 -21.07
N THR A 547 -6.10 -10.36 -21.45
CA THR A 547 -6.68 -11.56 -20.85
C THR A 547 -6.41 -11.61 -19.35
N ALA A 548 -5.23 -11.15 -18.89
CA ALA A 548 -4.94 -11.05 -17.45
C ALA A 548 -5.92 -10.11 -16.74
N GLN A 549 -6.17 -8.92 -17.29
CA GLN A 549 -7.14 -7.97 -16.73
C GLN A 549 -8.58 -8.52 -16.78
N LEU A 550 -8.95 -9.23 -17.85
CA LEU A 550 -10.24 -9.91 -17.95
C LEU A 550 -10.44 -10.86 -16.77
N THR A 551 -9.45 -11.74 -16.54
CA THR A 551 -9.55 -12.74 -15.49
C THR A 551 -9.47 -12.13 -14.10
N ASP A 552 -8.66 -11.10 -13.90
CA ASP A 552 -8.55 -10.35 -12.65
C ASP A 552 -9.85 -9.60 -12.32
N THR A 553 -10.55 -9.07 -13.34
CA THR A 553 -11.86 -8.42 -13.16
C THR A 553 -12.90 -9.42 -12.67
N TYR A 554 -13.00 -10.59 -13.32
CA TYR A 554 -13.95 -11.62 -12.88
C TYR A 554 -13.61 -12.14 -11.49
N TRP A 555 -12.33 -12.40 -11.23
CA TRP A 555 -11.85 -12.90 -9.95
C TRP A 555 -12.12 -11.90 -8.82
N THR A 556 -11.75 -10.63 -9.00
CA THR A 556 -11.94 -9.58 -7.99
C THR A 556 -13.42 -9.40 -7.65
N ILE A 557 -14.29 -9.26 -8.64
CA ILE A 557 -15.73 -9.10 -8.36
C ILE A 557 -16.30 -10.33 -7.66
N SER A 558 -15.84 -11.53 -8.02
CA SER A 558 -16.27 -12.75 -7.33
C SER A 558 -15.75 -12.81 -5.90
N HIS A 559 -14.55 -12.29 -5.62
CA HIS A 559 -13.95 -12.16 -4.29
C HIS A 559 -14.81 -11.23 -3.42
N GLU A 560 -15.06 -10.01 -3.88
CA GLU A 560 -15.88 -9.02 -3.18
C GLU A 560 -17.33 -9.47 -2.98
N THR A 561 -17.88 -10.18 -3.97
CA THR A 561 -19.23 -10.74 -3.86
C THR A 561 -19.30 -11.91 -2.87
N THR A 562 -18.20 -12.65 -2.69
CA THR A 562 -18.10 -13.73 -1.68
C THR A 562 -18.09 -13.17 -0.27
N HIS A 563 -17.44 -12.02 -0.06
CA HIS A 563 -17.41 -11.34 1.24
C HIS A 563 -18.81 -11.02 1.80
N GLN A 564 -19.82 -10.86 0.92
CA GLN A 564 -21.22 -10.65 1.32
C GLN A 564 -21.75 -11.78 2.25
N TRP A 565 -21.15 -12.97 2.21
CA TRP A 565 -21.34 -14.03 3.21
C TRP A 565 -20.19 -14.08 4.25
N PHE A 566 -18.94 -14.10 3.77
CA PHE A 566 -17.73 -14.30 4.56
C PHE A 566 -16.99 -12.97 4.77
N GLY A 567 -17.43 -12.22 5.77
CA GLY A 567 -16.95 -10.88 6.08
C GLY A 567 -18.10 -9.97 6.49
N ASP A 568 -19.21 -10.04 5.77
CA ASP A 568 -20.36 -9.18 5.98
C ASP A 568 -21.42 -9.83 6.85
N LEU A 569 -22.06 -10.90 6.33
CA LEU A 569 -23.09 -11.64 7.06
C LEU A 569 -22.53 -12.24 8.34
N VAL A 570 -21.39 -12.93 8.24
CA VAL A 570 -20.60 -13.39 9.38
C VAL A 570 -19.24 -12.72 9.30
N THR A 571 -18.88 -11.94 10.33
CA THR A 571 -17.63 -11.18 10.36
C THR A 571 -16.67 -11.83 11.35
N LEU A 572 -15.37 -11.73 11.12
CA LEU A 572 -14.37 -11.96 12.16
C LEU A 572 -14.67 -11.16 13.45
N ASP A 573 -14.36 -11.72 14.62
CA ASP A 573 -14.52 -11.01 15.90
C ASP A 573 -13.51 -9.87 16.10
N TRP A 574 -12.25 -10.16 15.77
CA TRP A 574 -11.16 -9.20 15.77
C TRP A 574 -10.15 -9.53 14.67
N TRP A 575 -9.39 -8.52 14.21
CA TRP A 575 -8.51 -8.56 13.03
C TRP A 575 -7.48 -9.70 13.01
N ASN A 576 -7.16 -10.31 14.15
CA ASN A 576 -6.31 -11.51 14.19
C ASN A 576 -6.95 -12.77 13.57
N TYR A 577 -8.26 -12.73 13.27
CA TYR A 577 -9.01 -13.77 12.58
C TYR A 577 -9.39 -13.41 11.13
N ILE A 578 -8.72 -12.42 10.52
CA ILE A 578 -9.03 -11.91 9.16
C ILE A 578 -9.13 -12.98 8.07
N PHE A 579 -8.48 -14.13 8.25
CA PHE A 579 -8.61 -15.25 7.32
C PHE A 579 -10.04 -15.79 7.17
N LEU A 580 -10.91 -15.59 8.16
CA LEU A 580 -12.33 -15.95 8.09
C LEU A 580 -13.08 -15.16 7.01
N ASN A 581 -12.60 -13.97 6.69
CA ASN A 581 -13.08 -13.17 5.56
C ASN A 581 -12.25 -13.54 4.32
N GLU A 582 -10.96 -13.24 4.37
CA GLU A 582 -10.10 -13.20 3.18
C GLU A 582 -9.74 -14.56 2.62
N GLY A 583 -9.63 -15.59 3.48
CA GLY A 583 -9.34 -16.94 3.04
C GLY A 583 -10.48 -17.51 2.20
N PHE A 584 -11.74 -17.26 2.58
CA PHE A 584 -12.89 -17.72 1.82
C PHE A 584 -13.12 -16.88 0.57
N ALA A 585 -12.98 -15.56 0.67
CA ALA A 585 -13.10 -14.66 -0.49
C ALA A 585 -12.03 -14.97 -1.55
N THR A 586 -10.83 -15.39 -1.16
CA THR A 586 -9.79 -15.87 -2.09
C THR A 586 -10.10 -17.26 -2.68
N TYR A 587 -10.78 -18.13 -1.93
CA TYR A 587 -11.05 -19.52 -2.31
C TYR A 587 -12.17 -19.65 -3.37
N TRP A 588 -13.31 -19.01 -3.13
CA TRP A 588 -14.53 -19.19 -3.92
C TRP A 588 -14.47 -18.71 -5.38
N PRO A 589 -13.77 -17.63 -5.76
CA PRO A 589 -13.71 -17.15 -7.14
C PRO A 589 -13.31 -18.25 -8.12
N THR A 590 -12.26 -19.00 -7.80
CA THR A 590 -11.79 -20.11 -8.66
C THR A 590 -12.82 -21.24 -8.77
N VAL A 591 -13.59 -21.51 -7.70
CA VAL A 591 -14.66 -22.52 -7.71
C VAL A 591 -15.81 -22.04 -8.59
N VAL A 592 -16.34 -20.84 -8.35
CA VAL A 592 -17.44 -20.24 -9.12
C VAL A 592 -17.09 -20.25 -10.60
N MET A 593 -15.92 -19.71 -10.94
CA MET A 593 -15.49 -19.56 -12.32
C MET A 593 -15.32 -20.90 -13.04
N SER A 594 -14.83 -21.95 -12.36
CA SER A 594 -14.73 -23.29 -12.94
C SER A 594 -16.09 -23.92 -13.29
N VAL A 595 -17.17 -23.45 -12.66
CA VAL A 595 -18.54 -23.93 -12.89
C VAL A 595 -19.28 -23.06 -13.90
N THR A 596 -19.11 -21.74 -13.83
CA THR A 596 -19.82 -20.76 -14.67
C THR A 596 -19.14 -20.57 -16.03
N TYR A 597 -17.83 -20.83 -16.12
CA TYR A 597 -17.03 -20.84 -17.33
C TYR A 597 -16.24 -22.16 -17.45
N PRO A 598 -16.91 -23.30 -17.69
CA PRO A 598 -16.27 -24.62 -17.71
C PRO A 598 -15.16 -24.73 -18.76
N ASP A 599 -15.31 -24.05 -19.91
CA ASP A 599 -14.28 -24.00 -20.97
C ASP A 599 -13.00 -23.25 -20.54
N GLN A 600 -13.05 -22.54 -19.41
CA GLN A 600 -11.96 -21.76 -18.81
C GLN A 600 -11.46 -22.36 -17.49
N ALA A 601 -11.92 -23.57 -17.12
CA ALA A 601 -11.60 -24.21 -15.83
C ALA A 601 -10.08 -24.39 -15.61
N ASP A 602 -9.30 -24.61 -16.67
CA ASP A 602 -7.84 -24.73 -16.60
C ASP A 602 -7.19 -23.46 -16.02
N TRP A 603 -7.72 -22.27 -16.33
CA TRP A 603 -7.26 -21.03 -15.71
C TRP A 603 -7.60 -20.99 -14.22
N ALA A 604 -8.82 -21.39 -13.83
CA ALA A 604 -9.23 -21.39 -12.42
C ALA A 604 -8.36 -22.34 -11.58
N HIS A 605 -8.07 -23.52 -12.13
CA HIS A 605 -7.18 -24.49 -11.49
C HIS A 605 -5.74 -23.95 -11.39
N TYR A 606 -5.24 -23.30 -12.46
CA TYR A 606 -3.95 -22.62 -12.44
C TYR A 606 -3.90 -21.50 -11.40
N SER A 607 -4.91 -20.63 -11.34
CA SER A 607 -4.99 -19.49 -10.42
C SER A 607 -4.86 -19.98 -8.98
N ARG A 608 -5.62 -21.00 -8.58
CA ARG A 608 -5.50 -21.63 -7.24
C ARG A 608 -4.11 -22.20 -6.98
N PHE A 609 -3.51 -22.89 -7.96
CA PHE A 609 -2.16 -23.41 -7.84
C PHE A 609 -1.13 -22.29 -7.66
N ASN A 610 -1.25 -21.21 -8.44
CA ASN A 610 -0.36 -20.05 -8.38
C ASN A 610 -0.47 -19.34 -7.03
N ASP A 611 -1.67 -19.20 -6.46
CA ASP A 611 -1.88 -18.67 -5.10
C ASP A 611 -1.11 -19.48 -4.06
N ALA A 612 -1.25 -20.81 -4.10
CA ALA A 612 -0.49 -21.70 -3.23
C ALA A 612 1.03 -21.54 -3.41
N GLU A 613 1.54 -21.41 -4.64
CA GLU A 613 2.97 -21.21 -4.88
C GLU A 613 3.48 -19.84 -4.40
N ARG A 614 2.67 -18.78 -4.56
CA ARG A 614 2.99 -17.43 -4.04
C ARG A 614 3.10 -17.45 -2.52
N SER A 615 2.12 -18.05 -1.84
CA SER A 615 2.16 -18.13 -0.38
C SER A 615 3.23 -19.09 0.14
N LEU A 616 3.48 -20.24 -0.51
CA LEU A 616 4.58 -21.14 -0.13
C LEU A 616 5.94 -20.45 -0.26
N ARG A 617 6.13 -19.57 -1.24
CA ARG A 617 7.36 -18.76 -1.36
C ARG A 617 7.47 -17.74 -0.23
N SER A 618 6.40 -17.01 0.06
CA SER A 618 6.36 -16.01 1.14
C SER A 618 6.55 -16.63 2.53
N ASP A 619 5.91 -17.78 2.77
CA ASP A 619 5.88 -18.45 4.07
C ASP A 619 7.15 -19.26 4.38
N ALA A 620 8.03 -19.42 3.39
CA ALA A 620 9.36 -20.03 3.57
C ALA A 620 10.41 -19.05 4.11
N ASN A 621 10.15 -17.74 4.07
CA ASN A 621 11.07 -16.69 4.50
C ASN A 621 10.71 -16.20 5.91
N LEU A 622 11.66 -16.25 6.84
CA LEU A 622 11.50 -15.83 8.23
C LEU A 622 11.07 -14.36 8.42
N GLN A 623 11.37 -13.49 7.46
CA GLN A 623 11.02 -12.07 7.55
C GLN A 623 9.55 -11.80 7.19
N SER A 624 8.93 -12.67 6.40
CA SER A 624 7.56 -12.51 5.90
C SER A 624 6.59 -13.58 6.43
N THR A 625 7.08 -14.70 6.93
CA THR A 625 6.24 -15.75 7.53
C THR A 625 5.65 -15.30 8.87
N ARG A 626 4.39 -15.66 9.09
CA ARG A 626 3.69 -15.51 10.37
C ARG A 626 2.65 -16.63 10.52
N PRO A 627 2.21 -16.96 11.74
CA PRO A 627 0.98 -17.72 11.92
C PRO A 627 -0.19 -16.97 11.28
N ILE A 628 -1.19 -17.69 10.78
CA ILE A 628 -2.43 -17.08 10.27
C ILE A 628 -3.18 -16.41 11.42
N VAL A 629 -3.32 -17.14 12.53
CA VAL A 629 -3.96 -16.68 13.76
C VAL A 629 -2.89 -16.42 14.82
N VAL A 630 -2.91 -15.21 15.37
CA VAL A 630 -2.04 -14.78 16.48
C VAL A 630 -2.89 -14.21 17.62
N PRO A 631 -2.40 -14.16 18.87
CA PRO A 631 -3.07 -13.41 19.93
C PRO A 631 -3.24 -11.93 19.54
N ALA A 632 -4.38 -11.32 19.86
CA ALA A 632 -4.68 -9.92 19.53
C ALA A 632 -3.60 -8.94 20.02
N SER A 633 -3.02 -9.18 21.21
CA SER A 633 -1.94 -8.37 21.78
C SER A 633 -0.62 -8.43 21.00
N GLN A 634 -0.45 -9.44 20.14
CA GLN A 634 0.73 -9.64 19.29
C GLN A 634 0.48 -9.21 17.85
N LEU A 635 -0.73 -8.76 17.50
CA LEU A 635 -1.04 -8.31 16.14
C LEU A 635 -0.19 -7.09 15.76
N ALA A 636 0.22 -6.29 16.76
CA ALA A 636 1.17 -5.19 16.61
C ALA A 636 2.51 -5.71 16.09
N GLY A 637 2.82 -5.37 14.83
CA GLY A 637 4.06 -5.78 14.16
C GLY A 637 3.90 -6.88 13.12
N TYR A 638 2.68 -7.43 12.94
CA TYR A 638 2.37 -8.30 11.81
C TYR A 638 1.54 -7.57 10.76
N CYS A 639 1.76 -7.92 9.49
CA CYS A 639 0.86 -7.51 8.43
C CYS A 639 -0.45 -8.31 8.56
N VAL A 640 -1.58 -7.63 8.82
CA VAL A 640 -2.91 -8.26 8.90
C VAL A 640 -3.32 -8.78 7.52
N PHE A 641 -3.19 -7.94 6.49
CA PHE A 641 -3.57 -8.22 5.11
C PHE A 641 -2.35 -8.65 4.28
N CYS A 642 -2.07 -9.95 4.26
CA CYS A 642 -0.89 -10.50 3.56
C CYS A 642 -1.12 -11.93 3.06
N TYR A 643 -0.14 -12.51 2.36
CA TYR A 643 -0.21 -13.87 1.80
C TYR A 643 -0.70 -14.96 2.77
N GLN A 644 -0.52 -14.78 4.09
CA GLN A 644 -0.97 -15.70 5.10
C GLN A 644 -2.51 -15.67 5.32
N SER A 645 -3.13 -14.49 5.26
CA SER A 645 -4.59 -14.33 5.45
C SER A 645 -5.40 -14.63 4.19
N TYR A 646 -4.81 -14.47 3.00
CA TYR A 646 -5.43 -14.71 1.69
C TYR A 646 -5.03 -16.08 1.13
N GLU A 647 -3.89 -16.18 0.45
CA GLU A 647 -3.54 -17.35 -0.36
C GLU A 647 -3.19 -18.60 0.46
N LYS A 648 -2.49 -18.46 1.60
CA LYS A 648 -2.25 -19.60 2.53
C LYS A 648 -3.56 -20.10 3.11
N ALA A 649 -4.41 -19.18 3.59
CA ALA A 649 -5.71 -19.54 4.16
C ALA A 649 -6.61 -20.22 3.13
N SER A 650 -6.71 -19.68 1.91
CA SER A 650 -7.42 -20.29 0.78
C SER A 650 -6.92 -21.69 0.45
N SER A 651 -5.59 -21.87 0.42
CA SER A 651 -4.97 -23.18 0.20
C SER A 651 -5.30 -24.19 1.31
N LEU A 652 -5.36 -23.73 2.57
CA LEU A 652 -5.75 -24.56 3.71
C LEU A 652 -7.26 -24.87 3.71
N ILE A 653 -8.11 -23.92 3.30
CA ILE A 653 -9.54 -24.14 3.10
C ILE A 653 -9.77 -25.20 2.02
N HIS A 654 -9.03 -25.13 0.91
CA HIS A 654 -9.06 -26.18 -0.10
C HIS A 654 -8.55 -27.51 0.44
N MET A 655 -7.48 -27.52 1.23
CA MET A 655 -6.97 -28.73 1.89
C MET A 655 -8.02 -29.35 2.85
N ILE A 656 -8.79 -28.53 3.57
CA ILE A 656 -9.91 -29.00 4.41
C ILE A 656 -11.00 -29.61 3.54
N GLU A 657 -11.46 -28.90 2.49
CA GLU A 657 -12.46 -29.37 1.54
C GLU A 657 -12.07 -30.73 0.93
N GLN A 658 -10.81 -30.89 0.50
CA GLN A 658 -10.32 -32.15 -0.04
C GLN A 658 -10.39 -33.26 1.00
N THR A 659 -10.00 -32.98 2.25
CA THR A 659 -9.95 -33.97 3.34
C THR A 659 -11.34 -34.40 3.83
N ILE A 660 -12.29 -33.48 4.01
CA ILE A 660 -13.63 -33.80 4.53
C ILE A 660 -14.67 -34.07 3.44
N HIS A 661 -14.27 -33.89 2.18
CA HIS A 661 -15.12 -33.90 0.98
C HIS A 661 -16.08 -32.72 0.87
N ARG A 662 -16.39 -32.38 -0.38
CA ARG A 662 -17.18 -31.21 -0.75
C ARG A 662 -18.53 -31.11 -0.04
N LYS A 663 -19.26 -32.23 0.06
CA LYS A 663 -20.59 -32.27 0.67
C LYS A 663 -20.57 -31.86 2.15
N ASN A 664 -19.62 -32.39 2.93
CA ASN A 664 -19.48 -32.06 4.35
C ASN A 664 -18.97 -30.63 4.55
N PHE A 665 -18.11 -30.17 3.64
CA PHE A 665 -17.62 -28.79 3.61
C PHE A 665 -18.77 -27.80 3.39
N ASP A 666 -19.57 -27.97 2.34
CA ASP A 666 -20.71 -27.09 2.04
C ASP A 666 -21.74 -27.09 3.18
N LEU A 667 -22.03 -28.26 3.77
CA LEU A 667 -22.93 -28.35 4.92
C LEU A 667 -22.38 -27.67 6.18
N ALA A 668 -21.08 -27.77 6.44
CA ALA A 668 -20.46 -27.09 7.58
C ALA A 668 -20.57 -25.58 7.43
N LEU A 669 -20.33 -25.06 6.22
CA LEU A 669 -20.48 -23.64 5.93
C LEU A 669 -21.93 -23.18 6.02
N HIS A 670 -22.89 -23.98 5.54
CA HIS A 670 -24.32 -23.72 5.75
C HIS A 670 -24.65 -23.59 7.24
N ASN A 671 -24.20 -24.54 8.07
CA ASN A 671 -24.44 -24.53 9.51
C ASN A 671 -23.75 -23.34 10.19
N TYR A 672 -22.51 -23.04 9.82
CA TYR A 672 -21.77 -21.87 10.30
C TYR A 672 -22.52 -20.57 9.98
N LEU A 673 -22.91 -20.35 8.72
CA LEU A 673 -23.62 -19.14 8.30
C LEU A 673 -24.98 -18.99 8.99
N ASN A 674 -25.70 -20.08 9.28
CA ASN A 674 -26.97 -20.01 9.99
C ASN A 674 -26.83 -19.75 11.49
N VAL A 675 -25.75 -20.22 12.12
CA VAL A 675 -25.51 -20.00 13.55
C VAL A 675 -25.01 -18.58 13.82
N TYR A 676 -24.13 -18.06 12.96
CA TYR A 676 -23.41 -16.80 13.20
C TYR A 676 -23.92 -15.62 12.35
N GLU A 677 -25.02 -15.77 11.58
CA GLU A 677 -25.56 -14.66 10.78
C GLU A 677 -25.80 -13.40 11.62
N TYR A 678 -25.38 -12.25 11.10
CA TYR A 678 -25.42 -10.94 11.76
C TYR A 678 -24.61 -10.87 13.06
N SER A 679 -23.68 -11.79 13.27
CA SER A 679 -22.79 -11.86 14.42
C SER A 679 -21.33 -11.91 13.99
N THR A 680 -20.45 -12.12 14.97
CA THR A 680 -19.03 -12.37 14.76
C THR A 680 -18.66 -13.81 15.09
N ALA A 681 -17.51 -14.25 14.60
CA ALA A 681 -16.96 -15.58 14.87
C ALA A 681 -15.44 -15.54 15.06
N VAL A 682 -14.93 -16.54 15.76
CA VAL A 682 -13.50 -16.87 15.87
C VAL A 682 -13.18 -18.13 15.07
N ASP A 683 -11.90 -18.50 14.97
CA ASP A 683 -11.47 -19.67 14.19
C ASP A 683 -12.06 -21.00 14.70
N THR A 684 -12.18 -21.16 16.02
CA THR A 684 -12.73 -22.39 16.62
C THR A 684 -14.20 -22.62 16.27
N ASP A 685 -15.00 -21.54 16.15
CA ASP A 685 -16.41 -21.62 15.76
C ASP A 685 -16.57 -22.30 14.39
N LEU A 686 -15.71 -21.95 13.44
CA LEU A 686 -15.68 -22.55 12.10
C LEU A 686 -15.20 -24.01 12.14
N PHE A 687 -14.07 -24.27 12.82
CA PHE A 687 -13.48 -25.60 12.84
C PHE A 687 -14.34 -26.64 13.58
N GLU A 688 -15.12 -26.20 14.56
CA GLU A 688 -16.13 -27.03 15.21
C GLU A 688 -17.23 -27.45 14.22
N LYS A 689 -17.71 -26.57 13.34
CA LYS A 689 -18.69 -26.93 12.30
C LYS A 689 -18.14 -27.92 11.27
N PHE A 690 -16.87 -27.79 10.88
CA PHE A 690 -16.24 -28.83 10.06
C PHE A 690 -16.10 -30.16 10.80
N THR A 691 -15.81 -30.14 12.10
CA THR A 691 -15.72 -31.36 12.91
C THR A 691 -17.09 -32.03 13.04
N GLU A 692 -18.15 -31.27 13.32
CA GLU A 692 -19.52 -31.78 13.43
C GLU A 692 -19.98 -32.51 12.17
N THR A 693 -19.75 -31.94 10.98
CA THR A 693 -20.19 -32.57 9.73
C THR A 693 -19.30 -33.74 9.30
N ALA A 694 -17.99 -33.67 9.56
CA ALA A 694 -17.08 -34.79 9.29
C ALA A 694 -17.39 -36.04 10.16
N MET A 695 -18.03 -35.84 11.33
CA MET A 695 -18.43 -36.90 12.25
C MET A 695 -19.81 -37.51 11.96
N ASN A 696 -20.76 -36.68 11.50
CA ASN A 696 -22.18 -37.05 11.50
C ASN A 696 -22.78 -37.34 10.11
N ASP A 697 -22.05 -37.07 9.02
CA ASP A 697 -22.57 -37.22 7.66
C ASP A 697 -21.70 -38.11 6.75
N TYR A 698 -22.36 -38.76 5.78
CA TYR A 698 -21.71 -39.75 4.92
C TYR A 698 -20.94 -39.09 3.74
N PRO A 699 -19.67 -39.47 3.50
CA PRO A 699 -18.89 -40.50 4.20
C PRO A 699 -18.15 -39.95 5.44
N ASN A 700 -18.09 -40.77 6.51
CA ASN A 700 -17.29 -40.48 7.70
C ASN A 700 -15.80 -40.44 7.33
N VAL A 701 -15.10 -39.41 7.79
CA VAL A 701 -13.64 -39.31 7.63
C VAL A 701 -12.98 -39.69 8.95
N TYR A 702 -12.03 -40.62 8.91
CA TYR A 702 -11.31 -41.10 10.10
C TYR A 702 -9.93 -40.45 10.22
N ASP A 703 -9.52 -40.17 11.45
CA ASP A 703 -8.19 -39.71 11.82
C ASP A 703 -7.16 -40.85 11.82
N TRP A 704 -5.91 -40.51 12.12
CA TRP A 704 -4.79 -41.43 12.20
C TRP A 704 -4.88 -42.49 13.31
N ASN A 705 -5.84 -42.38 14.22
CA ASN A 705 -6.12 -43.36 15.26
C ASN A 705 -7.36 -44.22 14.94
N GLY A 706 -8.01 -44.00 13.79
CA GLY A 706 -9.25 -44.67 13.40
C GLY A 706 -10.51 -44.11 14.08
N TYR A 707 -10.43 -42.92 14.69
CA TYR A 707 -11.59 -42.23 15.26
C TYR A 707 -12.16 -41.21 14.24
N PRO A 708 -13.41 -40.75 14.39
CA PRO A 708 -13.93 -39.66 13.56
C PRO A 708 -13.01 -38.43 13.59
N LEU A 709 -12.77 -37.83 12.43
CA LEU A 709 -11.80 -36.74 12.27
C LEU A 709 -12.22 -35.50 13.06
N ASN A 710 -11.37 -35.09 14.00
CA ASN A 710 -11.45 -33.77 14.62
C ASN A 710 -10.69 -32.75 13.77
N VAL A 711 -11.43 -31.94 13.00
CA VAL A 711 -10.84 -30.96 12.07
C VAL A 711 -10.06 -29.90 12.82
N THR A 712 -10.55 -29.44 13.98
CA THR A 712 -9.85 -28.47 14.83
C THR A 712 -8.44 -28.92 15.19
N ASN A 713 -8.26 -30.16 15.66
CA ASN A 713 -6.95 -30.71 16.01
C ASN A 713 -6.06 -30.94 14.79
N TYR A 714 -6.66 -31.32 13.66
CA TYR A 714 -5.95 -31.54 12.40
C TYR A 714 -5.36 -30.24 11.85
N VAL A 715 -6.15 -29.17 11.74
CA VAL A 715 -5.72 -27.93 11.05
C VAL A 715 -4.92 -26.99 11.94
N ARG A 716 -5.05 -27.10 13.27
CA ARG A 716 -4.42 -26.19 14.24
C ARG A 716 -2.94 -25.90 13.95
N PRO A 717 -2.05 -26.88 13.68
CA PRO A 717 -0.65 -26.58 13.38
C PRO A 717 -0.44 -25.73 12.12
N PHE A 718 -1.32 -25.83 11.12
CA PHE A 718 -1.22 -25.03 9.89
C PHE A 718 -1.63 -23.56 10.08
N PHE A 719 -2.56 -23.30 11.01
CA PHE A 719 -3.04 -21.94 11.31
C PHE A 719 -2.20 -21.21 12.37
N TYR A 720 -1.65 -21.95 13.33
CA TYR A 720 -0.99 -21.39 14.51
C TYR A 720 0.55 -21.44 14.46
N LEU A 721 1.14 -22.17 13.52
CA LEU A 721 2.60 -22.16 13.31
C LEU A 721 2.97 -21.30 12.11
N GLN A 722 4.16 -20.70 12.20
CA GLN A 722 4.88 -20.18 11.05
C GLN A 722 5.28 -21.32 10.11
N THR A 723 5.58 -20.98 8.85
CA THR A 723 6.01 -21.93 7.81
C THR A 723 5.02 -23.09 7.55
N PHE A 724 5.48 -24.11 6.84
CA PHE A 724 4.75 -25.27 6.35
C PHE A 724 5.68 -26.50 6.23
N PRO A 725 5.12 -27.71 6.10
CA PRO A 725 5.93 -28.93 6.02
C PRO A 725 6.56 -29.17 4.63
N LEU A 726 7.81 -29.65 4.67
CA LEU A 726 8.46 -30.42 3.61
C LEU A 726 8.25 -31.90 3.88
N ILE A 727 7.56 -32.59 2.96
CA ILE A 727 7.37 -34.04 2.99
C ILE A 727 8.56 -34.69 2.27
N LYS A 728 9.27 -35.59 2.94
CA LYS A 728 10.39 -36.34 2.38
C LYS A 728 9.96 -37.78 2.11
N VAL A 729 10.17 -38.24 0.89
CA VAL A 729 9.86 -39.60 0.43
C VAL A 729 11.17 -40.31 0.10
N VAL A 730 11.43 -41.41 0.80
CA VAL A 730 12.65 -42.19 0.67
C VAL A 730 12.30 -43.64 0.36
N SER A 731 12.88 -44.19 -0.70
CA SER A 731 12.73 -45.61 -1.03
C SER A 731 13.57 -46.49 -0.10
N SER A 732 13.06 -47.68 0.22
CA SER A 732 13.86 -48.71 0.89
C SER A 732 14.99 -49.22 -0.02
N PRO A 733 16.08 -49.77 0.53
CA PRO A 733 17.19 -50.30 -0.27
C PRO A 733 16.81 -51.41 -1.27
N ASP A 734 15.74 -52.16 -0.99
CA ASP A 734 15.19 -53.19 -1.87
C ASP A 734 14.19 -52.64 -2.92
N GLY A 735 13.82 -51.36 -2.82
CA GLY A 735 12.86 -50.69 -3.70
C GLY A 735 11.41 -51.14 -3.53
N LEU A 736 11.09 -51.89 -2.47
CA LEU A 736 9.76 -52.48 -2.25
C LEU A 736 8.86 -51.64 -1.34
N SER A 737 9.42 -50.75 -0.53
CA SER A 737 8.68 -49.88 0.38
C SER A 737 9.21 -48.44 0.39
N TYR A 738 8.43 -47.53 0.98
CA TYR A 738 8.77 -46.11 1.07
C TYR A 738 8.60 -45.60 2.51
N THR A 739 9.55 -44.79 2.95
CA THR A 739 9.53 -44.07 4.22
C THR A 739 9.13 -42.62 3.97
N TYR A 740 8.18 -42.13 4.77
CA TYR A 740 7.69 -40.75 4.73
C TYR A 740 8.11 -40.00 5.99
N GLN A 741 8.72 -38.83 5.81
CA GLN A 741 9.16 -37.95 6.91
C GLN A 741 8.68 -36.52 6.67
N GLN A 742 8.58 -35.72 7.74
CA GLN A 742 8.28 -34.29 7.65
C GLN A 742 9.42 -33.46 8.27
N ALA A 743 9.62 -32.26 7.74
CA ALA A 743 10.47 -31.24 8.32
C ALA A 743 9.86 -29.85 8.02
N PRO A 744 10.10 -28.82 8.84
CA PRO A 744 9.74 -27.45 8.45
C PRO A 744 10.54 -27.00 7.22
N TYR A 745 9.90 -26.28 6.28
CA TYR A 745 10.58 -25.72 5.11
C TYR A 745 10.92 -24.23 5.31
N ILE A 746 12.18 -23.92 5.65
CA ILE A 746 12.62 -22.55 5.96
C ILE A 746 13.90 -22.21 5.20
N GLN A 747 13.93 -21.06 4.51
CA GLN A 747 15.08 -20.64 3.70
C GLN A 747 16.26 -20.05 4.50
N ASN A 748 16.01 -19.47 5.69
CA ASN A 748 17.00 -18.68 6.45
C ASN A 748 17.39 -19.28 7.82
N GLY A 749 17.31 -20.62 7.95
CA GLY A 749 17.65 -21.33 9.19
C GLY A 749 16.47 -21.49 10.16
N LEU A 750 16.61 -22.39 11.14
CA LEU A 750 15.56 -22.68 12.12
C LEU A 750 15.64 -21.69 13.31
N PRO A 751 14.52 -21.10 13.75
CA PRO A 751 14.47 -20.46 15.05
C PRO A 751 14.80 -21.48 16.15
N ASN A 752 15.71 -21.13 17.07
CA ASN A 752 16.00 -21.99 18.22
C ASN A 752 14.72 -22.21 19.06
N ASN A 753 14.51 -23.43 19.54
CA ASN A 753 13.48 -23.85 20.52
C ASN A 753 12.01 -23.99 20.05
N THR A 754 11.69 -23.92 18.74
CA THR A 754 10.31 -24.18 18.26
C THR A 754 10.17 -25.56 17.64
N VAL A 755 9.22 -26.37 18.13
CA VAL A 755 8.90 -27.69 17.58
C VAL A 755 7.85 -27.54 16.48
N PHE A 756 8.20 -27.88 15.25
CA PHE A 756 7.33 -27.80 14.08
C PHE A 756 6.81 -29.18 13.69
N LEU A 757 5.53 -29.44 13.94
CA LEU A 757 4.92 -30.75 13.74
C LEU A 757 3.49 -30.60 13.22
N TRP A 758 3.19 -31.22 12.09
CA TRP A 758 1.87 -31.22 11.45
C TRP A 758 1.28 -32.63 11.37
N ASN A 759 -0.05 -32.72 11.37
CA ASN A 759 -0.77 -33.93 10.96
C ASN A 759 -1.18 -33.74 9.50
N ILE A 760 -0.54 -34.46 8.59
CA ILE A 760 -0.62 -34.18 7.15
C ILE A 760 -1.44 -35.29 6.46
N PRO A 761 -2.57 -34.97 5.79
CA PRO A 761 -3.27 -35.92 4.95
C PRO A 761 -2.44 -36.18 3.69
N LEU A 762 -1.89 -37.39 3.56
CA LEU A 762 -1.04 -37.76 2.44
C LEU A 762 -1.89 -38.14 1.22
N TRP A 763 -2.19 -37.16 0.39
CA TRP A 763 -2.78 -37.42 -0.93
C TRP A 763 -1.75 -38.07 -1.86
N THR A 764 -2.14 -39.17 -2.51
CA THR A 764 -1.27 -39.89 -3.46
C THR A 764 -1.95 -40.15 -4.80
N GLU A 765 -1.12 -40.41 -5.82
CA GLU A 765 -1.53 -40.97 -7.10
C GLU A 765 -0.69 -42.24 -7.41
N PRO A 766 -1.32 -43.42 -7.60
CA PRO A 766 -2.76 -43.68 -7.57
C PRO A 766 -3.41 -43.38 -6.21
N VAL A 767 -4.71 -43.05 -6.28
CA VAL A 767 -5.53 -42.76 -5.09
C VAL A 767 -5.72 -44.05 -4.30
N GLN A 768 -5.53 -43.98 -2.99
CA GLN A 768 -5.74 -45.10 -2.08
C GLN A 768 -7.20 -45.20 -1.65
N ASP A 769 -7.63 -46.40 -1.24
CA ASP A 769 -8.99 -46.65 -0.73
C ASP A 769 -9.31 -45.91 0.59
N TYR A 770 -8.27 -45.46 1.31
CA TYR A 770 -8.36 -44.65 2.51
C TYR A 770 -7.38 -43.48 2.44
N LEU A 771 -7.57 -42.43 3.26
CA LEU A 771 -6.65 -41.29 3.33
C LEU A 771 -5.51 -41.57 4.33
N PRO A 772 -4.26 -41.80 3.90
CA PRO A 772 -3.16 -42.00 4.82
C PRO A 772 -2.75 -40.68 5.50
N TRP A 773 -2.20 -40.78 6.72
CA TRP A 773 -1.79 -39.62 7.53
C TRP A 773 -0.32 -39.70 7.91
N LEU A 774 0.43 -38.61 7.72
CA LEU A 774 1.78 -38.42 8.26
C LEU A 774 1.70 -37.65 9.58
N ILE A 775 1.93 -38.34 10.69
CA ILE A 775 1.69 -37.82 12.05
C ILE A 775 2.95 -37.37 12.79
N SER A 776 2.71 -36.46 13.73
CA SER A 776 3.63 -35.60 14.46
C SER A 776 4.73 -36.29 15.32
N GLN A 777 4.76 -37.61 15.49
CA GLN A 777 5.72 -38.27 16.39
C GLN A 777 6.32 -39.60 15.87
N LYS A 778 6.02 -39.99 14.64
CA LYS A 778 6.58 -41.19 14.02
C LYS A 778 7.16 -40.81 12.66
N SER A 779 8.46 -41.01 12.45
CA SER A 779 8.90 -41.40 11.11
C SER A 779 8.09 -42.64 10.76
N LEU A 780 7.16 -42.50 9.82
CA LEU A 780 6.38 -43.64 9.35
C LEU A 780 7.31 -44.48 8.49
N ASN A 781 8.03 -45.40 9.13
CA ASN A 781 8.45 -46.64 8.49
C ASN A 781 7.22 -47.54 8.54
N ASN A 782 6.55 -47.78 7.41
CA ASN A 782 5.76 -49.00 7.11
C ASN A 782 4.96 -48.87 5.81
N ASP A 783 5.08 -49.92 4.97
CA ASP A 783 4.13 -50.77 4.22
C ASP A 783 2.70 -50.32 3.83
N PHE A 784 2.22 -49.13 4.19
CA PHE A 784 0.85 -48.69 3.87
C PHE A 784 0.65 -48.35 2.39
N LEU A 785 1.73 -47.93 1.72
CA LEU A 785 1.74 -47.59 0.31
C LEU A 785 2.66 -48.60 -0.39
N SER A 786 2.06 -49.62 -1.01
CA SER A 786 2.81 -50.56 -1.84
C SER A 786 3.01 -49.98 -3.24
N GLY A 787 4.25 -50.02 -3.74
CA GLY A 787 4.58 -49.60 -5.10
C GLY A 787 4.76 -48.08 -5.28
N TRP A 788 5.05 -47.69 -6.51
CA TRP A 788 5.41 -46.32 -6.88
C TRP A 788 4.20 -45.37 -6.78
N ASN A 789 4.30 -44.35 -5.93
CA ASN A 789 3.24 -43.37 -5.67
C ASN A 789 3.76 -41.92 -5.78
N ILE A 790 2.99 -41.05 -6.42
CA ILE A 790 3.21 -39.61 -6.38
C ILE A 790 2.52 -39.04 -5.15
N VAL A 791 3.24 -38.25 -4.34
CA VAL A 791 2.69 -37.56 -3.18
C VAL A 791 2.29 -36.13 -3.54
N ASN A 792 1.18 -35.68 -2.97
CA ASN A 792 0.58 -34.36 -3.15
C ASN A 792 0.24 -34.01 -4.61
N PRO A 793 -0.43 -34.91 -5.38
CA PRO A 793 -0.89 -34.57 -6.71
C PRO A 793 -1.82 -33.35 -6.65
N ARG A 794 -1.74 -32.48 -7.66
CA ARG A 794 -2.52 -31.24 -7.79
C ARG A 794 -2.37 -30.24 -6.64
N ARG A 795 -1.31 -30.33 -5.82
CA ARG A 795 -1.09 -29.44 -4.65
C ARG A 795 -2.29 -29.43 -3.69
N LYS A 796 -2.90 -30.59 -3.43
CA LYS A 796 -4.02 -30.73 -2.48
C LYS A 796 -3.64 -30.41 -1.03
N VAL A 797 -2.37 -30.55 -0.69
CA VAL A 797 -1.79 -30.29 0.62
C VAL A 797 -0.91 -29.05 0.54
N TYR A 798 -1.02 -28.17 1.52
CA TYR A 798 -0.15 -27.01 1.68
C TYR A 798 1.25 -27.43 2.18
N ALA A 799 2.01 -28.07 1.30
CA ALA A 799 3.31 -28.67 1.56
C ALA A 799 4.14 -28.75 0.29
N ARG A 800 5.46 -28.82 0.44
CA ARG A 800 6.39 -29.20 -0.64
C ARG A 800 6.81 -30.66 -0.48
N VAL A 801 7.20 -31.30 -1.58
CA VAL A 801 7.64 -32.70 -1.57
C VAL A 801 9.08 -32.82 -2.06
N TRP A 802 9.89 -33.56 -1.32
CA TRP A 802 11.25 -33.98 -1.68
C TRP A 802 11.29 -35.50 -1.85
N TYR A 803 11.87 -35.95 -2.96
CA TYR A 803 12.10 -37.35 -3.26
C TYR A 803 13.61 -37.63 -3.30
N ASP A 804 14.03 -38.75 -2.70
CA ASP A 804 15.38 -39.28 -2.89
C ASP A 804 15.67 -39.62 -4.37
N ASP A 805 16.94 -39.82 -4.71
CA ASP A 805 17.35 -40.10 -6.11
C ASP A 805 16.65 -41.33 -6.70
N PRO A 806 16.55 -42.49 -6.00
CA PRO A 806 15.88 -43.66 -6.56
C PRO A 806 14.38 -43.48 -6.76
N THR A 807 13.65 -42.77 -5.88
CA THR A 807 12.21 -42.50 -6.08
C THR A 807 11.97 -41.45 -7.16
N TRP A 808 12.87 -40.48 -7.33
CA TRP A 808 12.75 -39.45 -8.35
C TRP A 808 12.97 -39.97 -9.78
N ALA A 809 13.90 -40.91 -9.98
CA ALA A 809 14.24 -41.44 -11.29
C ALA A 809 13.04 -41.94 -12.13
N PRO A 810 12.13 -42.80 -11.60
CA PRO A 810 10.95 -43.23 -12.35
C PRO A 810 9.97 -42.08 -12.65
N ILE A 811 9.81 -41.10 -11.74
CA ILE A 811 8.99 -39.90 -11.96
C ILE A 811 9.50 -39.12 -13.16
N GLN A 812 10.80 -38.84 -13.18
CA GLN A 812 11.42 -38.12 -14.28
C GLN A 812 11.30 -38.88 -15.61
N ASN A 813 11.50 -40.21 -15.60
CA ASN A 813 11.37 -41.05 -16.79
C ASN A 813 9.92 -41.07 -17.31
N GLN A 814 8.93 -41.13 -16.43
CA GLN A 814 7.52 -41.12 -16.82
C GLN A 814 7.13 -39.79 -17.47
N ILE A 815 7.50 -38.65 -16.86
CA ILE A 815 7.24 -37.32 -17.41
C ILE A 815 7.86 -37.16 -18.81
N GLN A 816 9.04 -37.75 -19.05
CA GLN A 816 9.72 -37.66 -20.34
C GLN A 816 9.19 -38.63 -21.41
N SER A 817 8.52 -39.71 -21.01
CA SER A 817 8.04 -40.76 -21.93
C SER A 817 6.55 -40.68 -22.21
N ASN A 818 5.74 -40.25 -21.24
CA ASN A 818 4.31 -40.06 -21.39
C ASN A 818 3.86 -38.79 -20.66
N LEU A 819 3.67 -37.71 -21.43
CA LEU A 819 3.26 -36.40 -20.92
C LEU A 819 1.86 -36.42 -20.30
N THR A 820 1.00 -37.38 -20.62
CA THR A 820 -0.36 -37.49 -20.07
C THR A 820 -0.44 -38.28 -18.77
N ALA A 821 0.69 -38.82 -18.30
CA ALA A 821 0.72 -39.66 -17.11
C ALA A 821 0.33 -38.95 -15.81
N PHE A 822 0.48 -37.63 -15.77
CA PHE A 822 0.07 -36.77 -14.67
C PHE A 822 -0.81 -35.65 -15.21
N ASP A 823 -1.52 -34.91 -14.35
CA ASP A 823 -2.21 -33.69 -14.79
C ASP A 823 -1.24 -32.48 -14.86
N PRO A 824 -1.65 -31.38 -15.54
CA PRO A 824 -0.85 -30.16 -15.68
C PRO A 824 -0.32 -29.58 -14.35
N ILE A 825 -1.12 -29.56 -13.29
CA ILE A 825 -0.74 -28.98 -11.99
C ILE A 825 0.25 -29.87 -11.27
N THR A 826 0.07 -31.19 -11.32
CA THR A 826 1.04 -32.15 -10.76
C THR A 826 2.41 -32.01 -11.44
N ARG A 827 2.43 -31.88 -12.77
CA ARG A 827 3.67 -31.59 -13.53
C ARG A 827 4.33 -30.28 -13.12
N ALA A 828 3.55 -29.21 -13.01
CA ALA A 828 4.04 -27.90 -12.58
C ALA A 828 4.56 -27.91 -11.14
N SER A 829 3.88 -28.64 -10.25
CA SER A 829 4.28 -28.81 -8.84
C SER A 829 5.65 -29.47 -8.70
N PHE A 830 6.00 -30.43 -9.57
CA PHE A 830 7.33 -30.99 -9.61
C PHE A 830 8.41 -29.97 -9.96
N ILE A 831 8.14 -29.07 -10.92
CA ILE A 831 9.08 -27.99 -11.29
C ILE A 831 9.20 -27.01 -10.12
N ALA A 832 8.08 -26.58 -9.55
CA ALA A 832 8.04 -25.62 -8.46
C ALA A 832 8.78 -26.12 -7.21
N ASP A 833 8.52 -27.37 -6.81
CA ASP A 833 9.19 -27.99 -5.66
C ASP A 833 10.67 -28.20 -5.95
N THR A 834 11.04 -28.70 -7.13
CA THR A 834 12.46 -28.85 -7.49
C THR A 834 13.18 -27.51 -7.48
N HIS A 835 12.58 -26.45 -8.00
CA HIS A 835 13.16 -25.10 -7.99
C HIS A 835 13.38 -24.61 -6.55
N ALA A 836 12.38 -24.74 -5.69
CA ALA A 836 12.46 -24.37 -4.28
C ALA A 836 13.56 -25.17 -3.54
N LEU A 837 13.67 -26.48 -3.80
CA LEU A 837 14.67 -27.35 -3.20
C LEU A 837 16.10 -27.05 -3.67
N VAL A 838 16.27 -26.70 -4.94
CA VAL A 838 17.57 -26.31 -5.50
C VAL A 838 18.07 -25.00 -4.87
N ASN A 839 17.18 -24.04 -4.64
CA ASN A 839 17.54 -22.78 -3.97
C ASN A 839 18.04 -22.98 -2.53
N GLN A 840 17.67 -24.11 -1.89
CA GLN A 840 18.19 -24.53 -0.58
C GLN A 840 19.31 -25.58 -0.66
N GLN A 841 19.82 -25.88 -1.86
CA GLN A 841 20.87 -26.89 -2.09
C GLN A 841 20.47 -28.32 -1.66
N LEU A 842 19.18 -28.63 -1.57
CA LEU A 842 18.66 -29.95 -1.17
C LEU A 842 18.63 -30.95 -2.34
N VAL A 843 18.66 -30.46 -3.58
CA VAL A 843 18.80 -31.26 -4.81
C VAL A 843 19.69 -30.49 -5.80
N PRO A 844 20.40 -31.17 -6.72
CA PRO A 844 21.26 -30.48 -7.67
C PRO A 844 20.48 -29.77 -8.78
N TRP A 845 21.00 -28.63 -9.26
CA TRP A 845 20.45 -27.90 -10.41
C TRP A 845 20.22 -28.76 -11.66
N SER A 846 21.02 -29.81 -11.87
CA SER A 846 20.84 -30.74 -12.99
C SER A 846 19.48 -31.43 -12.98
N ARG A 847 18.89 -31.64 -11.79
CA ARG A 847 17.52 -32.18 -11.64
C ARG A 847 16.49 -31.22 -12.25
N LEU A 848 16.54 -29.94 -11.86
CA LEU A 848 15.64 -28.92 -12.37
C LEU A 848 15.78 -28.73 -13.88
N LEU A 849 17.01 -28.58 -14.38
CA LEU A 849 17.26 -28.39 -15.81
C LEU A 849 16.84 -29.59 -16.66
N ASN A 850 16.90 -30.82 -16.11
CA ASN A 850 16.40 -32.01 -16.80
C ASN A 850 14.87 -32.08 -16.82
N LEU A 851 14.24 -31.55 -15.78
CA LEU A 851 12.79 -31.52 -15.66
C LEU A 851 12.19 -30.45 -16.60
N ILE A 852 12.71 -29.22 -16.62
CA ILE A 852 12.20 -28.13 -17.47
C ILE A 852 12.15 -28.52 -18.97
N LYS A 853 12.96 -29.49 -19.42
CA LYS A 853 12.95 -29.95 -20.82
C LYS A 853 11.58 -30.37 -21.34
N TYR A 854 10.72 -30.95 -20.49
CA TYR A 854 9.41 -31.41 -20.97
C TYR A 854 8.50 -30.24 -21.32
N ALA A 855 8.74 -29.03 -20.80
CA ALA A 855 7.96 -27.83 -21.11
C ALA A 855 7.95 -27.52 -22.61
N ALA A 856 9.01 -27.90 -23.34
CA ALA A 856 9.03 -27.80 -24.80
C ALA A 856 7.95 -28.66 -25.50
N ASN A 857 7.35 -29.63 -24.82
CA ASN A 857 6.34 -30.51 -25.40
C ASN A 857 4.92 -30.25 -24.88
N VAL A 858 4.71 -29.26 -24.01
CA VAL A 858 3.39 -28.93 -23.44
C VAL A 858 3.12 -27.42 -23.46
N PRO A 859 1.97 -26.95 -23.97
CA PRO A 859 1.58 -25.53 -23.95
C PRO A 859 0.62 -25.20 -22.80
N GLU A 860 0.89 -25.71 -21.60
CA GLU A 860 -0.02 -25.55 -20.46
C GLU A 860 0.41 -24.42 -19.51
N LEU A 861 -0.58 -23.64 -19.05
CA LEU A 861 -0.35 -22.48 -18.22
C LEU A 861 0.36 -22.79 -16.89
N PRO A 862 0.01 -23.85 -16.11
CA PRO A 862 0.73 -24.17 -14.88
C PRO A 862 2.23 -24.40 -15.07
N THR A 863 2.61 -25.11 -16.13
CA THR A 863 4.03 -25.40 -16.42
C THR A 863 4.75 -24.13 -16.87
N TRP A 864 4.19 -23.39 -17.83
CA TRP A 864 4.83 -22.18 -18.35
C TRP A 864 4.85 -21.03 -17.34
N GLY A 865 3.85 -20.90 -16.47
CA GLY A 865 3.87 -19.89 -15.40
C GLY A 865 5.08 -20.06 -14.46
N ILE A 866 5.40 -21.29 -14.07
CA ILE A 866 6.58 -21.58 -13.24
C ILE A 866 7.88 -21.45 -14.04
N VAL A 867 7.91 -21.99 -15.27
CA VAL A 867 9.10 -21.94 -16.13
C VAL A 867 9.48 -20.50 -16.50
N ASN A 868 8.50 -19.65 -16.82
CA ASN A 868 8.71 -18.23 -17.12
C ASN A 868 9.35 -17.53 -15.92
N SER A 869 8.77 -17.68 -14.72
CA SER A 869 9.33 -17.10 -13.50
C SER A 869 10.77 -17.54 -13.21
N ILE A 870 11.12 -18.81 -13.50
CA ILE A 870 12.50 -19.31 -13.37
C ILE A 870 13.41 -18.66 -14.42
N PHE A 871 12.98 -18.57 -15.67
CA PHE A 871 13.78 -17.97 -16.73
C PHE A 871 13.97 -16.47 -16.53
N ASP A 872 12.97 -15.73 -16.10
CA ASP A 872 13.09 -14.30 -15.78
C ASP A 872 14.16 -14.06 -14.72
N ASP A 873 14.10 -14.81 -13.60
CA ASP A 873 15.08 -14.72 -12.52
C ASP A 873 16.51 -15.05 -13.01
N LEU A 874 16.67 -16.11 -13.81
CA LEU A 874 17.97 -16.49 -14.37
C LEU A 874 18.49 -15.48 -15.39
N LEU A 875 17.64 -14.99 -16.30
CA LEU A 875 18.01 -14.02 -17.32
C LEU A 875 18.47 -12.71 -16.69
N ILE A 876 17.74 -12.21 -15.68
CA ILE A 876 18.12 -11.00 -14.94
C ILE A 876 19.47 -11.19 -14.24
N LYS A 877 19.68 -12.29 -13.51
CA LYS A 877 20.91 -12.54 -12.75
C LYS A 877 22.15 -12.71 -13.65
N PHE A 878 21.98 -13.38 -14.79
CA PHE A 878 23.07 -13.66 -15.72
C PHE A 878 23.26 -12.61 -16.82
N LYS A 879 22.36 -11.63 -16.98
CA LYS A 879 22.36 -10.62 -18.06
C LYS A 879 23.74 -10.03 -18.39
N PHE A 880 24.53 -9.69 -17.36
CA PHE A 880 25.86 -9.07 -17.52
C PHE A 880 27.04 -10.06 -17.46
N GLN A 881 26.77 -11.36 -17.29
CA GLN A 881 27.75 -12.43 -17.34
C GLN A 881 27.83 -13.00 -18.77
N THR A 882 28.37 -12.23 -19.71
CA THR A 882 28.23 -12.43 -21.17
C THR A 882 28.42 -13.88 -21.67
N ALA A 883 29.44 -14.59 -21.18
CA ALA A 883 29.70 -15.99 -21.57
C ALA A 883 28.63 -16.95 -21.04
N ASP A 884 28.20 -16.76 -19.79
CA ASP A 884 27.21 -17.59 -19.12
C ASP A 884 25.80 -17.29 -19.66
N TYR A 885 25.49 -16.01 -19.89
CA TYR A 885 24.26 -15.53 -20.51
C TYR A 885 24.05 -16.13 -21.90
N SER A 886 25.09 -16.14 -22.74
CA SER A 886 25.01 -16.70 -24.10
C SER A 886 24.62 -18.17 -24.11
N LYS A 887 25.09 -18.95 -23.12
CA LYS A 887 24.77 -20.36 -22.96
C LYS A 887 23.35 -20.57 -22.47
N LEU A 888 22.93 -19.80 -21.46
CA LEU A 888 21.56 -19.80 -20.96
C LEU A 888 20.57 -19.45 -22.09
N LYS A 889 20.84 -18.36 -22.81
CA LYS A 889 20.08 -17.93 -23.99
C LYS A 889 19.96 -19.04 -25.03
N THR A 890 21.07 -19.70 -25.36
CA THR A 890 21.07 -20.82 -26.32
C THR A 890 20.19 -21.98 -25.84
N PHE A 891 20.25 -22.32 -24.56
CA PHE A 891 19.42 -23.36 -23.98
C PHE A 891 17.92 -23.04 -24.02
N ILE A 892 17.53 -21.83 -23.62
CA ILE A 892 16.12 -21.42 -23.65
C ILE A 892 15.62 -21.36 -25.10
N LEU A 893 16.40 -20.82 -26.03
CA LEU A 893 16.05 -20.82 -27.47
C LEU A 893 15.91 -22.24 -28.03
N GLN A 894 16.73 -23.20 -27.60
CA GLN A 894 16.58 -24.60 -28.01
C GLN A 894 15.26 -25.19 -27.50
N LEU A 895 14.86 -24.88 -26.27
CA LEU A 895 13.57 -25.30 -25.72
C LEU A 895 12.39 -24.67 -26.47
N LEU A 896 12.46 -23.36 -26.74
CA LEU A 896 11.44 -22.64 -27.50
C LEU A 896 11.33 -23.14 -28.94
N ASN A 897 12.45 -23.40 -29.61
CA ASN A 897 12.45 -23.91 -30.98
C ASN A 897 12.01 -25.38 -31.09
N ALA A 898 12.23 -26.17 -30.05
CA ALA A 898 11.68 -27.51 -29.94
C ALA A 898 10.18 -27.51 -29.62
N ASN A 899 9.62 -26.36 -29.23
CA ASN A 899 8.21 -26.23 -28.94
C ASN A 899 7.38 -26.31 -30.22
N SER A 900 6.74 -27.47 -30.41
CA SER A 900 5.80 -27.73 -31.52
C SER A 900 4.66 -26.71 -31.60
N GLN A 901 4.45 -25.91 -30.55
CA GLN A 901 3.41 -24.89 -30.41
C GLN A 901 3.90 -23.46 -30.69
N LEU A 902 5.05 -23.28 -31.38
CA LEU A 902 5.46 -21.99 -31.95
C LEU A 902 4.39 -21.33 -32.85
N GLN A 903 3.33 -22.05 -33.20
CA GLN A 903 2.12 -21.52 -33.84
C GLN A 903 1.29 -20.59 -32.93
N LEU A 904 1.57 -20.52 -31.62
CA LEU A 904 0.85 -19.67 -30.66
C LEU A 904 1.39 -18.22 -30.58
N LEU A 905 2.51 -17.90 -31.24
CA LEU A 905 3.04 -16.53 -31.23
C LEU A 905 2.00 -15.55 -31.78
N PHE A 906 1.74 -14.47 -31.04
CA PHE A 906 0.75 -13.45 -31.39
C PHE A 906 -0.67 -13.98 -31.63
N ASN A 907 -0.99 -15.19 -31.16
CA ASN A 907 -2.31 -15.80 -31.33
C ASN A 907 -3.23 -15.48 -30.15
N HIS A 908 -4.54 -15.44 -30.42
CA HIS A 908 -5.58 -15.30 -29.40
C HIS A 908 -6.71 -16.28 -29.72
N THR A 909 -6.92 -17.21 -28.80
CA THR A 909 -7.81 -18.37 -28.94
C THR A 909 -9.16 -18.17 -28.26
N GLY A 910 -9.23 -17.23 -27.31
CA GLY A 910 -10.38 -17.05 -26.41
C GLY A 910 -10.39 -18.02 -25.22
N ASN A 911 -9.43 -18.95 -25.15
CA ASN A 911 -9.18 -19.76 -23.96
C ASN A 911 -8.11 -19.05 -23.10
N TRP A 912 -8.49 -18.62 -21.89
CA TRP A 912 -7.68 -17.76 -21.04
C TRP A 912 -6.34 -18.39 -20.65
N ALA A 913 -6.34 -19.70 -20.41
CA ALA A 913 -5.11 -20.41 -20.07
C ALA A 913 -4.12 -20.45 -21.25
N SER A 914 -4.62 -20.72 -22.45
CA SER A 914 -3.83 -20.76 -23.68
C SER A 914 -3.32 -19.37 -24.06
N ASP A 915 -4.17 -18.35 -23.94
CA ASP A 915 -3.83 -16.96 -24.29
C ASP A 915 -2.75 -16.42 -23.36
N LEU A 916 -2.84 -16.64 -22.04
CA LEU A 916 -1.76 -16.27 -21.10
C LEU A 916 -0.47 -17.07 -21.33
N THR A 917 -0.58 -18.35 -21.68
CA THR A 917 0.61 -19.15 -22.03
C THR A 917 1.29 -18.59 -23.27
N SER A 918 0.51 -18.13 -24.25
CA SER A 918 1.04 -17.52 -25.48
C SER A 918 1.81 -16.23 -25.20
N VAL A 919 1.39 -15.44 -24.21
CA VAL A 919 2.10 -14.23 -23.76
C VAL A 919 3.49 -14.57 -23.25
N PHE A 920 3.61 -15.52 -22.32
CA PHE A 920 4.92 -15.94 -21.77
C PHE A 920 5.87 -16.46 -22.86
N ILE A 921 5.36 -17.30 -23.76
CA ILE A 921 6.16 -17.83 -24.87
C ILE A 921 6.59 -16.72 -25.82
N THR A 922 5.70 -15.76 -26.13
CA THR A 922 5.98 -14.65 -27.06
C THR A 922 7.00 -13.68 -26.47
N GLU A 923 6.84 -13.32 -25.19
CA GLU A 923 7.78 -12.49 -24.44
C GLU A 923 9.20 -13.07 -24.51
N LEU A 924 9.38 -14.31 -24.04
CA LEU A 924 10.67 -14.98 -24.02
C LEU A 924 11.25 -15.14 -25.45
N SER A 925 10.40 -15.49 -26.42
CA SER A 925 10.85 -15.69 -27.82
C SER A 925 11.39 -14.39 -28.42
N CYS A 926 10.66 -13.28 -28.27
CA CYS A 926 11.08 -12.00 -28.82
C CYS A 926 12.27 -11.42 -28.03
N TYR A 927 12.27 -11.52 -26.71
CA TYR A 927 13.39 -11.11 -25.84
C TYR A 927 14.70 -11.81 -26.19
N LEU A 928 14.66 -13.12 -26.43
CA LEU A 928 15.84 -13.88 -26.82
C LEU A 928 16.19 -13.76 -28.31
N GLY A 929 15.41 -13.01 -29.10
CA GLY A 929 15.67 -12.76 -30.51
C GLY A 929 15.41 -13.96 -31.41
N GLN A 930 14.37 -14.74 -31.11
CA GLN A 930 13.88 -15.83 -31.96
C GLN A 930 13.34 -15.26 -33.28
N SER A 931 13.78 -15.81 -34.41
CA SER A 931 13.57 -15.21 -35.73
C SER A 931 12.10 -15.09 -36.16
N ASN A 932 11.26 -16.08 -35.83
CA ASN A 932 9.84 -16.04 -36.17
C ASN A 932 9.10 -14.97 -35.36
N CYS A 933 9.39 -14.86 -34.06
CA CYS A 933 8.81 -13.83 -33.19
C CYS A 933 9.18 -12.43 -33.69
N LEU A 934 10.47 -12.19 -33.97
CA LEU A 934 10.93 -10.91 -34.51
C LEU A 934 10.30 -10.59 -35.87
N SER A 935 10.19 -11.58 -36.77
CA SER A 935 9.54 -11.40 -38.07
C SER A 935 8.06 -11.02 -37.91
N GLN A 936 7.31 -11.72 -37.06
CA GLN A 936 5.90 -11.44 -36.83
C GLN A 936 5.68 -10.09 -36.15
N ALA A 937 6.51 -9.74 -35.15
CA ALA A 937 6.50 -8.43 -34.51
C ALA A 937 6.74 -7.30 -35.54
N SER A 938 7.71 -7.47 -36.44
CA SER A 938 7.99 -6.49 -37.50
C SER A 938 6.82 -6.34 -38.49
N THR A 939 6.27 -7.46 -38.97
CA THR A 939 5.13 -7.45 -39.90
C THR A 939 3.90 -6.79 -39.29
N SER A 940 3.51 -7.21 -38.09
CA SER A 940 2.34 -6.68 -37.39
C SER A 940 2.55 -5.23 -36.94
N PHE A 941 3.77 -4.81 -36.59
CA PHE A 941 4.08 -3.42 -36.30
C PHE A 941 3.95 -2.51 -37.52
N ASN A 942 4.40 -2.96 -38.70
CA ASN A 942 4.26 -2.18 -39.92
C ASN A 942 2.77 -1.99 -40.31
N GLN A 943 1.93 -3.00 -40.07
CA GLN A 943 0.47 -2.89 -40.22
C GLN A 943 -0.13 -1.95 -39.18
N PHE A 944 0.36 -1.98 -37.94
CA PHE A 944 -0.03 -1.04 -36.90
C PHE A 944 0.29 0.40 -37.31
N ILE A 945 1.51 0.70 -37.76
CA ILE A 945 1.88 2.06 -38.19
C ILE A 945 1.00 2.53 -39.35
N SER A 946 0.76 1.68 -40.37
CA SER A 946 -0.08 2.07 -41.50
C SER A 946 -1.53 2.36 -41.10
N SER A 947 -2.04 1.67 -40.07
CA SER A 947 -3.44 1.76 -39.64
C SER A 947 -3.67 2.79 -38.52
N CYS A 948 -2.69 3.02 -37.65
CA CYS A 948 -2.87 3.72 -36.38
C CYS A 948 -2.11 5.03 -36.24
N GLN A 949 -1.08 5.32 -37.05
CA GLN A 949 -0.23 6.51 -36.84
C GLN A 949 -0.98 7.85 -36.83
N ASN A 950 -2.17 7.90 -37.44
CA ASN A 950 -3.03 9.07 -37.52
C ASN A 950 -4.35 8.90 -36.73
N SER A 951 -4.42 7.95 -35.80
CA SER A 951 -5.64 7.70 -35.05
C SER A 951 -6.02 8.89 -34.16
N ALA A 952 -7.30 9.27 -34.20
CA ALA A 952 -7.86 10.31 -33.36
C ALA A 952 -8.53 9.78 -32.07
N TYR A 953 -8.58 8.46 -31.89
CA TYR A 953 -9.34 7.78 -30.83
C TYR A 953 -8.54 6.67 -30.12
N GLY A 954 -7.20 6.79 -30.13
CA GLY A 954 -6.30 5.79 -29.56
C GLY A 954 -6.08 4.59 -30.48
N THR A 955 -5.42 3.55 -29.98
CA THR A 955 -4.85 2.47 -30.80
C THR A 955 -5.64 1.17 -30.78
N GLY A 956 -6.53 0.98 -29.81
CA GLY A 956 -7.25 -0.28 -29.60
C GLY A 956 -8.03 -0.79 -30.82
N ARG A 957 -8.73 0.10 -31.54
CA ARG A 957 -9.56 -0.27 -32.70
C ARG A 957 -8.82 -0.44 -34.02
N CYS A 958 -7.66 0.19 -34.17
CA CYS A 958 -6.86 0.13 -35.40
C CYS A 958 -5.72 -0.90 -35.31
N ASN A 959 -5.35 -1.32 -34.10
CA ASN A 959 -4.35 -2.34 -33.90
C ASN A 959 -4.99 -3.73 -33.94
N GLN A 960 -4.64 -4.51 -34.97
CA GLN A 960 -5.16 -5.86 -35.17
C GLN A 960 -4.57 -6.90 -34.21
N VAL A 961 -3.49 -6.55 -33.50
CA VAL A 961 -2.92 -7.39 -32.46
C VAL A 961 -3.69 -7.17 -31.16
N THR A 962 -4.04 -8.27 -30.51
CA THR A 962 -4.75 -8.27 -29.23
C THR A 962 -3.92 -7.59 -28.13
N PRO A 963 -4.55 -6.93 -27.14
CA PRO A 963 -3.83 -6.20 -26.08
C PRO A 963 -2.71 -7.00 -25.41
N ASP A 964 -2.90 -8.31 -25.26
CA ASP A 964 -1.93 -9.27 -24.70
C ASP A 964 -0.54 -9.20 -25.34
N HIS A 965 -0.48 -9.02 -26.67
CA HIS A 965 0.77 -9.11 -27.44
C HIS A 965 1.31 -7.75 -27.91
N ARG A 966 0.58 -6.66 -27.67
CA ARG A 966 0.97 -5.30 -28.10
C ARG A 966 2.31 -4.84 -27.53
N PRO A 967 2.68 -5.10 -26.26
CA PRO A 967 4.00 -4.72 -25.75
C PRO A 967 5.14 -5.30 -26.59
N PHE A 968 5.04 -6.57 -27.00
CA PHE A 968 6.05 -7.25 -27.79
C PHE A 968 6.03 -6.81 -29.27
N GLN A 969 4.83 -6.66 -29.84
CA GLN A 969 4.65 -6.09 -31.19
C GLN A 969 5.34 -4.73 -31.29
N LEU A 970 5.02 -3.81 -30.38
CA LEU A 970 5.48 -2.43 -30.42
C LEU A 970 6.98 -2.33 -30.13
N CYS A 971 7.46 -2.98 -29.07
CA CYS A 971 8.88 -2.93 -28.70
C CYS A 971 9.80 -3.51 -29.79
N TYR A 972 9.59 -4.77 -30.19
CA TYR A 972 10.48 -5.44 -31.13
C TYR A 972 10.22 -5.04 -32.59
N GLY A 973 9.00 -4.61 -32.91
CA GLY A 973 8.67 -4.01 -34.21
C GLY A 973 9.34 -2.65 -34.40
N LEU A 974 9.28 -1.75 -33.42
CA LEU A 974 9.96 -0.46 -33.47
C LEU A 974 11.48 -0.62 -33.51
N ARG A 975 12.03 -1.56 -32.74
CA ARG A 975 13.48 -1.87 -32.74
C ARG A 975 13.99 -2.25 -34.14
N GLN A 976 13.18 -2.94 -34.94
CA GLN A 976 13.51 -3.33 -36.32
C GLN A 976 13.19 -2.24 -37.36
N ASN A 977 12.30 -1.30 -37.03
CA ASN A 977 11.84 -0.23 -37.92
C ASN A 977 11.99 1.16 -37.24
N PRO A 978 13.22 1.60 -36.88
CA PRO A 978 13.44 2.78 -36.04
C PRO A 978 12.94 4.10 -36.64
N ASN A 979 12.78 4.18 -37.96
CA ASN A 979 12.23 5.37 -38.64
C ASN A 979 10.77 5.69 -38.21
N ALA A 980 10.06 4.73 -37.62
CA ALA A 980 8.71 4.92 -37.09
C ALA A 980 8.68 5.55 -35.69
N ALA A 981 9.82 5.81 -35.05
CA ALA A 981 9.88 6.33 -33.68
C ALA A 981 9.12 7.64 -33.49
N SER A 982 9.18 8.55 -34.46
CA SER A 982 8.41 9.81 -34.40
C SER A 982 6.90 9.59 -34.43
N ALA A 983 6.42 8.60 -35.19
CA ALA A 983 5.00 8.26 -35.22
C ALA A 983 4.55 7.66 -33.88
N VAL A 984 5.34 6.76 -33.30
CA VAL A 984 5.08 6.19 -31.96
C VAL A 984 5.10 7.29 -30.89
N PHE A 985 6.09 8.18 -30.93
CA PHE A 985 6.18 9.30 -29.99
C PHE A 985 4.96 10.24 -30.10
N ASN A 986 4.48 10.53 -31.32
CA ASN A 986 3.26 11.32 -31.50
C ASN A 986 2.03 10.64 -30.89
N LEU A 987 1.92 9.31 -30.96
CA LEU A 987 0.86 8.56 -30.30
C LEU A 987 1.00 8.61 -28.77
N VAL A 988 2.22 8.47 -28.23
CA VAL A 988 2.49 8.66 -26.79
C VAL A 988 2.06 10.05 -26.34
N GLN A 989 2.42 11.10 -27.09
CA GLN A 989 2.01 12.47 -26.80
C GLN A 989 0.50 12.66 -26.92
N TRP A 990 -0.16 11.99 -27.88
CA TRP A 990 -1.61 12.00 -27.96
C TRP A 990 -2.24 11.40 -26.70
N TYR A 991 -1.70 10.28 -26.21
CA TYR A 991 -2.15 9.68 -24.95
C TYR A 991 -1.92 10.62 -23.77
N ILE A 992 -0.74 11.23 -23.63
CA ILE A 992 -0.41 12.19 -22.56
C ILE A 992 -1.33 13.43 -22.62
N ASN A 993 -1.58 13.98 -23.81
CA ASN A 993 -2.43 15.16 -23.97
C ASN A 993 -3.92 14.87 -23.80
N ASN A 994 -4.32 13.60 -23.98
CA ASN A 994 -5.65 13.13 -23.64
C ASN A 994 -5.62 12.35 -22.31
N ALA A 995 -4.55 12.47 -21.52
CA ALA A 995 -4.31 11.62 -20.35
C ALA A 995 -5.18 11.83 -19.13
N PRO A 996 -5.93 12.92 -18.96
CA PRO A 996 -6.87 12.89 -17.87
C PRO A 996 -8.16 12.12 -18.27
N LEU A 997 -8.18 11.49 -19.48
CA LEU A 997 -8.96 10.29 -19.87
C LEU A 997 -8.15 8.95 -19.82
N VAL A 998 -6.85 8.95 -19.43
CA VAL A 998 -5.86 7.86 -19.71
C VAL A 998 -6.05 6.59 -18.93
N ASP A 999 -6.79 6.60 -17.84
CA ASP A 999 -7.06 5.37 -17.10
C ASP A 999 -7.73 4.32 -18.03
N TYR A 1000 -8.60 4.74 -18.93
CA TYR A 1000 -9.26 3.85 -19.89
C TYR A 1000 -8.31 3.18 -20.91
N TRP A 1001 -7.17 3.80 -21.24
CA TRP A 1001 -6.24 3.31 -22.29
C TRP A 1001 -4.86 2.94 -21.76
N ARG A 1002 -4.75 2.74 -20.44
CA ARG A 1002 -3.47 2.58 -19.75
C ARG A 1002 -2.57 1.55 -20.39
N ASN A 1003 -3.10 0.38 -20.78
CA ASN A 1003 -2.31 -0.71 -21.37
C ASN A 1003 -1.64 -0.31 -22.69
N ASP A 1004 -2.36 0.36 -23.59
CA ASP A 1004 -1.82 0.82 -24.87
C ASP A 1004 -0.83 1.98 -24.68
N ALA A 1005 -1.15 2.92 -23.78
CA ALA A 1005 -0.26 4.04 -23.46
C ALA A 1005 1.08 3.54 -22.88
N VAL A 1006 1.02 2.59 -21.95
CA VAL A 1006 2.18 1.93 -21.36
C VAL A 1006 2.97 1.14 -22.41
N ALA A 1007 2.30 0.36 -23.26
CA ALA A 1007 2.97 -0.42 -24.30
C ALA A 1007 3.69 0.47 -25.32
N LEU A 1008 3.10 1.60 -25.72
CA LEU A 1008 3.74 2.59 -26.60
C LEU A 1008 4.91 3.28 -25.92
N LEU A 1009 4.75 3.75 -24.68
CA LEU A 1009 5.83 4.39 -23.93
C LEU A 1009 7.01 3.42 -23.72
N GLY A 1010 6.72 2.19 -23.32
CA GLY A 1010 7.71 1.11 -23.19
C GLY A 1010 8.41 0.81 -24.51
N SER A 1011 7.70 0.81 -25.63
CA SER A 1011 8.33 0.54 -26.94
C SER A 1011 9.43 1.52 -27.32
N LEU A 1012 9.33 2.80 -26.91
CA LEU A 1012 10.37 3.80 -27.14
C LEU A 1012 11.69 3.45 -26.43
N SER A 1013 11.65 2.70 -25.33
CA SER A 1013 12.85 2.27 -24.61
C SER A 1013 13.64 1.21 -25.41
N CYS A 1014 12.96 0.47 -26.29
CA CYS A 1014 13.51 -0.63 -27.09
C CYS A 1014 14.34 -0.18 -28.31
N LEU A 1015 14.43 1.12 -28.56
CA LEU A 1015 15.26 1.67 -29.63
C LEU A 1015 16.75 1.36 -29.39
N ASN A 1016 17.45 1.02 -30.48
CA ASN A 1016 18.90 0.78 -30.46
C ASN A 1016 19.71 2.10 -30.48
N ASP A 1017 19.09 3.24 -30.78
CA ASP A 1017 19.75 4.56 -30.80
C ASP A 1017 19.82 5.16 -29.39
N ASP A 1018 21.01 5.12 -28.80
CA ASP A 1018 21.27 5.66 -27.44
C ASP A 1018 21.01 7.16 -27.34
N ASN A 1019 21.25 7.94 -28.41
CA ASN A 1019 21.03 9.38 -28.38
C ASN A 1019 19.53 9.69 -28.38
N GLN A 1020 18.75 8.96 -29.17
CA GLN A 1020 17.31 9.13 -29.22
C GLN A 1020 16.65 8.73 -27.89
N VAL A 1021 17.09 7.62 -27.28
CA VAL A 1021 16.58 7.23 -25.95
C VAL A 1021 17.00 8.23 -24.88
N ALA A 1022 18.22 8.78 -24.93
CA ALA A 1022 18.65 9.84 -24.03
C ALA A 1022 17.81 11.12 -24.15
N GLN A 1023 17.30 11.45 -25.34
CA GLN A 1023 16.35 12.56 -25.52
C GLN A 1023 15.04 12.28 -24.78
N TYR A 1024 14.47 11.08 -24.89
CA TYR A 1024 13.26 10.70 -24.16
C TYR A 1024 13.47 10.64 -22.63
N LEU A 1025 14.64 10.16 -22.18
CA LEU A 1025 15.01 10.24 -20.75
C LEU A 1025 15.08 11.68 -20.26
N ASN A 1026 15.60 12.60 -21.07
CA ASN A 1026 15.63 14.03 -20.74
C ASN A 1026 14.21 14.62 -20.67
N LEU A 1027 13.30 14.26 -21.59
CA LEU A 1027 11.89 14.66 -21.50
C LEU A 1027 11.22 14.14 -20.20
N THR A 1028 11.56 12.92 -19.80
CA THR A 1028 11.07 12.30 -18.56
C THR A 1028 11.60 13.04 -17.33
N LEU A 1029 12.88 13.46 -17.33
CA LEU A 1029 13.49 14.24 -16.25
C LEU A 1029 12.77 15.59 -16.01
N TYR A 1030 12.18 16.16 -17.06
CA TYR A 1030 11.40 17.41 -17.01
C TYR A 1030 9.88 17.19 -16.98
N ASP A 1031 9.42 15.98 -16.61
CA ASP A 1031 7.99 15.63 -16.48
C ASP A 1031 7.15 15.79 -17.76
N GLN A 1032 7.79 15.75 -18.93
CA GLN A 1032 7.11 15.76 -20.24
C GLN A 1032 6.77 14.35 -20.75
N LEU A 1033 7.35 13.33 -20.11
CA LEU A 1033 7.00 11.92 -20.26
C LEU A 1033 6.81 11.30 -18.85
N PRO A 1034 6.00 10.23 -18.72
CA PRO A 1034 5.82 9.54 -17.45
C PRO A 1034 7.12 8.93 -16.91
N GLN A 1035 7.31 9.00 -15.58
CA GLN A 1035 8.54 8.56 -14.88
C GLN A 1035 8.87 7.07 -15.09
N GLU A 1036 7.86 6.25 -15.39
CA GLU A 1036 7.96 4.82 -15.68
C GLU A 1036 8.91 4.54 -16.85
N PHE A 1037 9.16 5.54 -17.72
CA PHE A 1037 10.13 5.41 -18.80
C PHE A 1037 11.55 5.08 -18.31
N PHE A 1038 11.95 5.57 -17.12
CA PHE A 1038 13.24 5.18 -16.52
C PHE A 1038 13.33 3.67 -16.27
N GLN A 1039 12.25 3.07 -15.76
CA GLN A 1039 12.15 1.64 -15.51
C GLN A 1039 12.14 0.85 -16.84
N TYR A 1040 11.35 1.28 -17.83
CA TYR A 1040 11.32 0.58 -19.12
C TYR A 1040 12.68 0.58 -19.82
N VAL A 1041 13.47 1.64 -19.69
CA VAL A 1041 14.86 1.64 -20.18
C VAL A 1041 15.71 0.66 -19.38
N ALA A 1042 15.53 0.55 -18.06
CA ALA A 1042 16.25 -0.36 -17.17
C ALA A 1042 16.03 -1.86 -17.50
N GLU A 1043 14.85 -2.20 -18.00
CA GLU A 1043 14.44 -3.57 -18.31
C GLU A 1043 15.00 -4.07 -19.65
N THR A 1044 15.30 -3.16 -20.60
CA THR A 1044 15.81 -3.51 -21.94
C THR A 1044 17.17 -4.22 -21.96
N ASP A 1045 17.50 -4.94 -23.03
CA ASP A 1045 18.78 -5.65 -23.19
C ASP A 1045 20.03 -4.75 -23.07
N SER A 1046 19.94 -3.47 -23.43
CA SER A 1046 21.05 -2.49 -23.46
C SER A 1046 21.09 -1.55 -22.25
N SER A 1047 20.33 -1.86 -21.20
CA SER A 1047 19.88 -0.91 -20.18
C SER A 1047 20.96 -0.28 -19.29
N GLY A 1048 21.71 -1.12 -18.58
CA GLY A 1048 22.51 -0.68 -17.42
C GLY A 1048 23.50 0.44 -17.74
N ASN A 1049 24.29 0.27 -18.80
CA ASN A 1049 25.26 1.29 -19.20
C ASN A 1049 24.57 2.54 -19.75
N ARG A 1050 23.41 2.40 -20.40
CA ARG A 1050 22.66 3.53 -20.96
C ARG A 1050 22.17 4.48 -19.87
N LEU A 1051 21.54 3.94 -18.82
CA LEU A 1051 21.08 4.74 -17.68
C LEU A 1051 22.25 5.30 -16.87
N PHE A 1052 23.32 4.53 -16.64
CA PHE A 1052 24.51 5.01 -15.94
C PHE A 1052 25.19 6.17 -16.70
N ASN A 1053 25.32 6.06 -18.03
CA ASN A 1053 25.88 7.13 -18.85
C ASN A 1053 24.98 8.37 -18.86
N PHE A 1054 23.66 8.20 -18.96
CA PHE A 1054 22.70 9.30 -18.84
C PHE A 1054 22.82 10.00 -17.48
N PHE A 1055 22.93 9.21 -16.40
CA PHE A 1055 23.13 9.70 -15.04
C PHE A 1055 24.40 10.54 -14.92
N ASN A 1056 25.53 10.02 -15.39
CA ASN A 1056 26.82 10.71 -15.33
C ASN A 1056 26.83 12.01 -16.17
N ASN A 1057 26.17 12.00 -17.34
CA ASN A 1057 26.12 13.16 -18.24
C ASN A 1057 25.15 14.27 -17.75
N ASN A 1058 24.24 13.95 -16.82
CA ASN A 1058 23.22 14.88 -16.32
C ASN A 1058 23.23 15.00 -14.78
N LEU A 1059 24.38 14.73 -14.16
CA LEU A 1059 24.52 14.53 -12.71
C LEU A 1059 23.85 15.63 -11.88
N GLN A 1060 24.20 16.89 -12.13
CA GLN A 1060 23.64 18.03 -11.39
C GLN A 1060 22.12 18.09 -11.53
N LYS A 1061 21.61 17.98 -12.77
CA LYS A 1061 20.16 18.03 -13.05
C LYS A 1061 19.40 16.90 -12.35
N ILE A 1062 19.98 15.71 -12.28
CA ILE A 1062 19.34 14.55 -11.65
C ILE A 1062 19.33 14.68 -10.13
N VAL A 1063 20.43 15.14 -9.53
CA VAL A 1063 20.51 15.43 -8.09
C VAL A 1063 19.49 16.49 -7.68
N ASP A 1064 19.26 17.49 -8.54
CA ASP A 1064 18.26 18.54 -8.32
C ASP A 1064 16.82 18.08 -8.63
N SER A 1065 16.65 16.90 -9.23
CA SER A 1065 15.33 16.39 -9.64
C SER A 1065 14.63 15.57 -8.57
N ARG A 1066 13.29 15.57 -8.59
CA ARG A 1066 12.45 14.65 -7.79
C ARG A 1066 12.63 13.17 -8.17
N HIS A 1067 13.24 12.90 -9.32
CA HIS A 1067 13.40 11.57 -9.91
C HIS A 1067 14.69 10.86 -9.49
N PHE A 1068 15.49 11.44 -8.59
CA PHE A 1068 16.77 10.85 -8.17
C PHE A 1068 16.62 9.39 -7.71
N ASN A 1069 15.68 9.12 -6.80
CA ASN A 1069 15.51 7.78 -6.21
C ASN A 1069 15.11 6.73 -7.25
N ILE A 1070 14.19 7.06 -8.18
CA ILE A 1070 13.76 6.13 -9.23
C ILE A 1070 14.89 5.89 -10.24
N ILE A 1071 15.67 6.91 -10.62
CA ILE A 1071 16.80 6.75 -11.55
C ILE A 1071 17.89 5.89 -10.90
N VAL A 1072 18.23 6.15 -9.63
CA VAL A 1072 19.31 5.45 -8.90
C VAL A 1072 18.96 3.99 -8.61
N SER A 1073 17.70 3.67 -8.32
CA SER A 1073 17.26 2.28 -8.15
C SER A 1073 17.30 1.49 -9.47
N ASN A 1074 17.07 2.16 -10.61
CA ASN A 1074 16.99 1.52 -11.92
C ASN A 1074 18.32 1.44 -12.69
N LEU A 1075 19.26 2.37 -12.49
CA LEU A 1075 20.50 2.42 -13.29
C LEU A 1075 21.39 1.18 -13.14
N ALA A 1076 21.31 0.48 -12.00
CA ALA A 1076 22.08 -0.73 -11.73
C ALA A 1076 21.21 -2.00 -11.71
N LEU A 1077 19.99 -1.95 -12.24
CA LEU A 1077 19.08 -3.07 -12.25
C LEU A 1077 19.73 -4.29 -12.95
N GLY A 1078 19.81 -5.41 -12.22
CA GLY A 1078 20.43 -6.65 -12.69
C GLY A 1078 21.97 -6.66 -12.74
N TRP A 1079 22.67 -5.58 -12.37
CA TRP A 1079 24.15 -5.56 -12.36
C TRP A 1079 24.69 -6.63 -11.41
N SER A 1080 25.67 -7.40 -11.88
CA SER A 1080 26.14 -8.62 -11.19
C SER A 1080 27.64 -8.92 -11.40
N THR A 1081 28.44 -7.96 -11.89
CA THR A 1081 29.88 -8.14 -12.14
C THR A 1081 30.75 -7.29 -11.21
N SER A 1082 31.96 -7.77 -10.88
CA SER A 1082 32.92 -7.01 -10.07
C SER A 1082 33.28 -5.66 -10.72
N THR A 1083 33.37 -5.60 -12.06
CA THR A 1083 33.64 -4.36 -12.81
C THR A 1083 32.55 -3.32 -12.59
N GLN A 1084 31.28 -3.73 -12.64
CA GLN A 1084 30.14 -2.84 -12.36
C GLN A 1084 30.17 -2.30 -10.93
N ASN A 1085 30.47 -3.15 -9.94
CA ASN A 1085 30.62 -2.68 -8.57
C ASN A 1085 31.79 -1.70 -8.43
N THR A 1086 32.94 -1.96 -9.07
CA THR A 1086 34.05 -1.00 -9.09
C THR A 1086 33.66 0.33 -9.74
N MET A 1087 32.84 0.32 -10.80
CA MET A 1087 32.32 1.56 -11.40
C MET A 1087 31.47 2.37 -10.43
N LEU A 1088 30.59 1.75 -9.64
CA LEU A 1088 29.78 2.44 -8.63
C LEU A 1088 30.62 2.92 -7.44
N GLN A 1089 31.56 2.10 -6.97
CA GLN A 1089 32.43 2.42 -5.83
C GLN A 1089 33.38 3.59 -6.15
N ASN A 1090 33.86 3.66 -7.40
CA ASN A 1090 34.75 4.73 -7.86
C ASN A 1090 33.99 5.93 -8.46
N PHE A 1091 32.66 5.95 -8.38
CA PHE A 1091 31.86 7.04 -8.92
C PHE A 1091 32.21 8.35 -8.21
N SER A 1092 32.53 9.39 -8.99
CA SER A 1092 32.82 10.72 -8.48
C SER A 1092 31.60 11.60 -8.65
N TRP A 1093 31.18 12.26 -7.57
CA TRP A 1093 30.09 13.24 -7.60
C TRP A 1093 30.49 14.56 -8.27
N GLN A 1094 31.72 14.70 -8.80
CA GLN A 1094 32.19 15.89 -9.54
C GLN A 1094 31.96 17.22 -8.80
N GLY A 1095 31.95 17.21 -7.46
CA GLY A 1095 31.67 18.39 -6.63
C GLY A 1095 30.18 18.69 -6.38
N VAL A 1096 29.26 17.90 -6.95
CA VAL A 1096 27.82 17.98 -6.69
C VAL A 1096 27.52 17.47 -5.28
N ARG A 1097 26.78 18.26 -4.49
CA ARG A 1097 26.36 17.90 -3.14
C ARG A 1097 25.04 17.13 -3.18
N ILE A 1098 24.97 16.02 -2.45
CA ILE A 1098 23.77 15.18 -2.31
C ILE A 1098 23.25 15.21 -0.87
N THR A 1099 21.97 14.95 -0.67
CA THR A 1099 21.36 14.81 0.65
C THR A 1099 21.66 13.44 1.28
N ASN A 1100 21.41 13.30 2.59
CA ASN A 1100 21.55 12.00 3.28
C ASN A 1100 20.61 10.94 2.71
N GLU A 1101 19.39 11.32 2.31
CA GLU A 1101 18.43 10.41 1.69
C GLU A 1101 18.94 9.90 0.33
N GLN A 1102 19.47 10.82 -0.50
CA GLN A 1102 20.08 10.48 -1.78
C GLN A 1102 21.32 9.59 -1.61
N ALA A 1103 22.14 9.85 -0.60
CA ALA A 1103 23.29 9.00 -0.26
C ALA A 1103 22.84 7.58 0.16
N ASN A 1104 21.75 7.46 0.93
CA ASN A 1104 21.17 6.17 1.31
C ASN A 1104 20.63 5.40 0.10
N ALA A 1105 19.92 6.07 -0.81
CA ALA A 1105 19.43 5.46 -2.04
C ALA A 1105 20.60 4.93 -2.89
N TRP A 1106 21.67 5.71 -3.04
CA TRP A 1106 22.90 5.27 -3.71
C TRP A 1106 23.54 4.05 -3.04
N ALA A 1107 23.69 4.09 -1.72
CA ALA A 1107 24.25 2.97 -0.95
C ALA A 1107 23.43 1.68 -1.09
N ASN A 1108 22.09 1.79 -1.08
CA ASN A 1108 21.20 0.66 -1.30
C ASN A 1108 21.39 0.04 -2.68
N THR A 1109 21.50 0.87 -3.73
CA THR A 1109 21.81 0.39 -5.09
C THR A 1109 23.15 -0.35 -5.13
N VAL A 1110 24.20 0.21 -4.53
CA VAL A 1110 25.52 -0.44 -4.45
C VAL A 1110 25.44 -1.79 -3.73
N ASN A 1111 24.75 -1.85 -2.59
CA ASN A 1111 24.56 -3.08 -1.83
C ASN A 1111 23.79 -4.14 -2.63
N GLY A 1112 22.79 -3.73 -3.43
CA GLY A 1112 22.08 -4.62 -4.35
C GLY A 1112 23.00 -5.28 -5.36
N VAL A 1113 23.91 -4.53 -5.97
CA VAL A 1113 24.92 -5.07 -6.91
C VAL A 1113 25.88 -6.03 -6.21
N VAL A 1114 26.34 -5.72 -5.00
CA VAL A 1114 27.20 -6.61 -4.20
C VAL A 1114 26.48 -7.93 -3.89
N SER A 1115 25.20 -7.86 -3.52
CA SER A 1115 24.37 -9.05 -3.29
C SER A 1115 24.29 -9.94 -4.55
N ASN A 1116 24.03 -9.33 -5.71
CA ASN A 1116 24.00 -10.05 -6.99
C ASN A 1116 25.33 -10.72 -7.32
N ILE A 1117 26.46 -10.02 -7.13
CA ILE A 1117 27.81 -10.57 -7.35
C ILE A 1117 28.06 -11.79 -6.47
N ASN A 1118 27.65 -11.75 -5.20
CA ASN A 1118 27.84 -12.85 -4.28
C ASN A 1118 26.97 -14.07 -4.63
N CYS A 1119 25.83 -13.86 -5.29
CA CYS A 1119 24.94 -14.93 -5.74
C CYS A 1119 25.50 -15.69 -6.96
N VAL A 1120 26.08 -14.99 -7.95
CA VAL A 1120 26.50 -15.56 -9.25
C VAL A 1120 27.43 -16.79 -9.16
N PRO A 1121 28.49 -16.82 -8.31
CA PRO A 1121 29.40 -17.97 -8.23
C PRO A 1121 28.69 -19.29 -7.87
N SER A 1122 27.70 -19.24 -6.98
CA SER A 1122 26.89 -20.41 -6.59
C SER A 1122 26.04 -20.94 -7.74
N LEU A 1123 25.65 -20.04 -8.66
CA LEU A 1123 24.84 -20.35 -9.84
C LEU A 1123 25.68 -20.80 -11.04
N ARG A 1124 26.99 -20.48 -11.14
CA ARG A 1124 27.84 -20.87 -12.30
C ARG A 1124 27.96 -22.39 -12.54
N ILE A 1125 27.62 -23.22 -11.56
CA ILE A 1125 27.50 -24.68 -11.72
C ILE A 1125 26.42 -25.01 -12.78
N LEU A 1126 25.35 -24.22 -12.87
CA LEU A 1126 24.29 -24.33 -13.87
C LEU A 1126 24.83 -24.31 -15.29
N VAL A 1127 25.69 -23.33 -15.56
CA VAL A 1127 26.17 -23.04 -16.91
C VAL A 1127 27.01 -24.20 -17.44
N LYS A 1128 27.82 -24.84 -16.58
CA LYS A 1128 28.58 -26.05 -16.93
C LYS A 1128 27.69 -27.25 -17.26
N ILE A 1129 26.50 -27.33 -16.64
CA ILE A 1129 25.51 -28.37 -16.93
C ILE A 1129 24.84 -28.09 -18.27
N VAL A 1130 24.49 -26.84 -18.53
CA VAL A 1130 23.93 -26.37 -19.81
C VAL A 1130 24.91 -26.59 -20.97
N ASP A 1131 26.22 -26.38 -20.80
CA ASP A 1131 27.23 -26.59 -21.86
C ASP A 1131 27.32 -28.04 -22.36
N ASN A 1132 27.11 -29.00 -21.47
CA ASN A 1132 27.16 -30.43 -21.82
C ASN A 1132 25.84 -30.91 -22.45
N PHE A 1133 24.83 -30.04 -22.51
CA PHE A 1133 23.49 -30.36 -22.91
C PHE A 1133 23.32 -30.59 -24.42
N PRO A 1134 23.85 -29.76 -25.34
CA PRO A 1134 23.67 -29.97 -26.78
C PRO A 1134 24.24 -31.31 -27.25
N LYS A 1135 25.34 -31.77 -26.63
CA LYS A 1135 25.97 -33.07 -26.92
C LYS A 1135 25.09 -34.25 -26.49
N ARG A 1136 24.39 -34.12 -25.36
CA ARG A 1136 23.48 -35.16 -24.84
C ARG A 1136 22.11 -35.14 -25.53
N LEU A 1137 21.60 -33.96 -25.89
CA LEU A 1137 20.35 -33.82 -26.64
C LEU A 1137 20.50 -34.40 -28.05
N LYS A 1138 21.61 -34.09 -28.73
CA LYS A 1138 21.96 -34.71 -30.02
C LYS A 1138 22.09 -36.23 -29.92
N ALA A 1139 22.77 -36.75 -28.90
CA ALA A 1139 22.85 -38.19 -28.66
C ALA A 1139 21.48 -38.84 -28.38
N CYS A 1140 20.56 -38.15 -27.70
CA CYS A 1140 19.18 -38.63 -27.49
C CYS A 1140 18.33 -38.59 -28.77
N ILE A 1141 18.48 -37.56 -29.61
CA ILE A 1141 17.79 -37.43 -30.91
C ILE A 1141 18.31 -38.51 -31.86
N ASP A 1142 19.63 -38.70 -31.91
CA ASP A 1142 20.29 -39.72 -32.73
C ASP A 1142 19.94 -41.15 -32.24
N ALA A 1143 19.74 -41.35 -30.92
CA ALA A 1143 19.33 -42.63 -30.34
C ALA A 1143 17.84 -42.98 -30.55
N ARG A 1144 16.98 -42.01 -30.91
CA ARG A 1144 15.55 -42.25 -31.20
C ARG A 1144 15.25 -42.65 -32.65
N GLY A 1145 16.28 -42.82 -33.49
CA GLY A 1145 16.14 -43.28 -34.86
C GLY A 1145 15.67 -42.16 -35.78
N GLY A 1146 16.57 -41.68 -36.65
CA GLY A 1146 16.27 -40.69 -37.67
C GLY A 1146 15.29 -41.23 -38.70
N HIS A 1147 13.99 -40.99 -38.49
CA HIS A 1147 12.97 -40.99 -39.53
C HIS A 1147 11.91 -39.93 -39.19
N PHE A 1148 12.24 -38.69 -39.52
CA PHE A 1148 11.27 -37.67 -39.91
C PHE A 1148 11.95 -36.88 -41.04
N GLU A 1149 11.63 -37.26 -42.28
CA GLU A 1149 11.70 -36.36 -43.44
C GLU A 1149 10.46 -35.47 -43.47
#